data_AF-C5J6N7-F1
#
_entry.id   AF-C5J6N7-F1
#
_cell.length_a   1.000
_cell.length_b   1.000
_cell.length_c   1.000
_cell.angle_alpha   90.00
_cell.angle_beta   90.00
_cell.angle_gamma   90.00
#
_symmetry.space_group_name_H-M   'P 1'
#
loop_
_entity.id
_entity.type
_entity.pdbx_description
1 polymer ?
#
loop_
_entity_poly.entity_id
_entity_poly.type
_entity_poly.pdbx_seq_one_letter_code
_entity_poly.pdbx_strand_id
1 'polypeptide(L)'
;MKKKIISSLISLVPLATLVSCASAIEANRKEFDFGVAVPQINTLNYVTNNSSHSIINSLVESFFKPGPTSSESYGGKLNLPSATVATYRSNLPLDRIGDILGKVDTVDSTGRFFTITDTPLALGTAAPTIPGTSNSVRGITNPSGQFLTVTLSLNKGASKWSNGDEVVAQDFIDYILYVLNISVASPNLTKTINNINIKNSQALVSLQQDYVQRFSKVYSNPFGQRRFVNVDGKIVEDQNQQVFVSENPGDEEFVANFKKLLANFGMYTGRVFVEYSNKEIIDLVQKNISLNPNFDYKSTSFKQLIDNKEVETKLTRNPFLDPHQVFIGSSLTPKYKFLPADDYDLRIEFEDYAPKVYFSLYRQVIFPEILLPINRKFVEYTVGGIRNFGTDLKNFIWNGPFDISQLDLGPQGSLILSKRDSYYSADKTVPEKIKVFFAEDPELLSTLFVDGYIAETKIPAIYQQRFWANEKTRQYMQKQVGFGTIAIQMNLDNVTRGNSYLQDEDLRKAIYYAINRVDLLKLYGLDSSFSQTTWTNFGSIKTSRNYPLASFFIDKKYYSEKVGSDGKNIAFNLLAFDYTDQLSKESWFESIQRVDNSYNLEVANFYLNRFRAKYPNLNSVDLKFIYKDNNSENVATGLQDILARHTNGFIKIDPIRLPDGIYTQRLITGEFDLAIRNFDFFNIGGGEPHSYIRAFFNTDDISPKDNKLTGFENNPTGSMTYYKWWSSLSKQRQEEIQKRLDINDFDMQKFVDLITRKVKTDEQGQIIYQKVFGSVESNQALQGIDKKEILIPEFAETNEEYNARINAFFNSNFTNEELKQGWNQEKVFNLIVTFEKIIREFAPVIPVMEVDTFWIINRIRAGRNNSFQYAFDVENIKKPNISPEDGK
;
A
#
# COMPACT_ATOMS: atom_id res chain seq x y z
N MET A 1 -16.51 65.91 -38.76
CA MET A 1 -15.69 66.35 -39.90
C MET A 1 -14.31 65.68 -39.79
N LYS A 2 -13.90 64.94 -40.83
CA LYS A 2 -12.53 64.51 -41.22
C LYS A 2 -11.56 63.85 -40.21
N LYS A 3 -11.23 62.59 -40.53
CA LYS A 3 -9.91 61.89 -40.55
C LYS A 3 -8.72 62.57 -39.85
N LYS A 4 -7.95 61.76 -39.10
CA LYS A 4 -6.50 61.62 -39.33
C LYS A 4 -5.92 60.30 -38.80
N ILE A 5 -5.17 59.66 -39.68
CA ILE A 5 -4.29 58.50 -39.51
C ILE A 5 -3.11 58.91 -38.62
N ILE A 6 -2.69 58.05 -37.68
CA ILE A 6 -1.33 58.07 -37.14
C ILE A 6 -0.80 56.63 -37.14
N SER A 7 0.31 56.47 -37.85
CA SER A 7 1.12 55.27 -38.03
C SER A 7 1.68 54.74 -36.71
N SER A 8 1.55 53.44 -36.50
CA SER A 8 2.27 52.68 -35.48
C SER A 8 3.77 52.73 -35.74
N LEU A 9 4.51 53.50 -34.93
CA LEU A 9 5.94 53.38 -34.81
C LEU A 9 6.27 52.08 -34.07
N ILE A 10 7.09 51.26 -34.70
CA ILE A 10 7.78 50.11 -34.15
C ILE A 10 8.65 50.60 -32.97
N SER A 11 8.22 50.32 -31.75
CA SER A 11 9.09 50.39 -30.58
C SER A 11 9.92 49.11 -30.53
N LEU A 12 11.18 49.20 -30.95
CA LEU A 12 12.23 48.25 -30.61
C LEU A 12 12.26 48.09 -29.08
N VAL A 13 11.75 46.96 -28.59
CA VAL A 13 11.95 46.54 -27.20
C VAL A 13 13.45 46.29 -27.02
N PRO A 14 14.11 46.86 -25.99
CA PRO A 14 15.52 46.61 -25.75
C PRO A 14 15.71 45.14 -25.39
N LEU A 15 16.73 44.54 -26.00
CA LEU A 15 17.23 43.18 -25.83
C LEU A 15 17.83 42.90 -24.41
N ALA A 16 17.27 43.51 -23.36
CA ALA A 16 17.88 43.60 -22.03
C ALA A 16 17.21 42.73 -20.94
N THR A 17 16.28 41.83 -21.28
CA THR A 17 15.67 40.90 -20.31
C THR A 17 16.25 39.48 -20.34
N LEU A 18 17.13 39.15 -21.30
CA LEU A 18 17.75 37.81 -21.39
C LEU A 18 18.95 37.60 -20.45
N VAL A 19 19.52 38.66 -19.86
CA VAL A 19 20.72 38.56 -19.00
C VAL A 19 20.38 38.15 -17.55
N SER A 20 19.18 38.46 -17.06
CA SER A 20 18.81 38.17 -15.66
C SER A 20 18.51 36.68 -15.38
N CYS A 21 17.86 35.98 -16.31
CA CYS A 21 17.54 34.55 -16.15
C CYS A 21 18.79 33.66 -16.20
N ALA A 22 19.77 33.98 -17.06
CA ALA A 22 21.03 33.23 -17.13
C ALA A 22 21.82 33.32 -15.82
N SER A 23 21.86 34.51 -15.19
CA SER A 23 22.53 34.70 -13.89
C SER A 23 21.85 33.96 -12.74
N ALA A 24 20.52 33.81 -12.77
CA ALA A 24 19.78 33.09 -11.73
C ALA A 24 19.96 31.56 -11.85
N ILE A 25 19.91 31.02 -13.08
CA ILE A 25 20.20 29.60 -13.36
C ILE A 25 21.60 29.24 -12.90
N GLU A 26 22.59 30.07 -13.25
CA GLU A 26 23.99 29.81 -12.89
C GLU A 26 24.22 29.91 -11.37
N ALA A 27 23.58 30.86 -10.70
CA ALA A 27 23.61 30.96 -9.24
C ALA A 27 22.98 29.72 -8.57
N ASN A 28 21.83 29.27 -9.06
CA ASN A 28 21.15 28.10 -8.51
C ASN A 28 21.95 26.80 -8.73
N ARG A 29 22.54 26.61 -9.92
CA ARG A 29 23.40 25.45 -10.24
C ARG A 29 24.73 25.45 -9.46
N LYS A 30 25.22 26.63 -9.07
CA LYS A 30 26.37 26.75 -8.16
C LYS A 30 26.02 26.30 -6.75
N GLU A 31 24.84 26.69 -6.24
CA GLU A 31 24.43 26.35 -4.87
C GLU A 31 23.95 24.90 -4.72
N PHE A 32 23.13 24.40 -5.64
CA PHE A 32 22.52 23.08 -5.57
C PHE A 32 23.03 22.17 -6.68
N ASP A 33 23.11 20.87 -6.45
CA ASP A 33 23.38 19.89 -7.51
C ASP A 33 22.20 19.80 -8.46
N PHE A 34 20.99 19.77 -7.89
CA PHE A 34 19.73 19.89 -8.61
C PHE A 34 18.59 20.25 -7.66
N GLY A 35 17.46 20.65 -8.24
CA GLY A 35 16.20 20.75 -7.52
C GLY A 35 15.18 19.74 -8.04
N VAL A 36 14.22 19.40 -7.19
CA VAL A 36 13.07 18.56 -7.51
C VAL A 36 11.81 19.17 -6.92
N ALA A 37 10.64 18.79 -7.44
CA ALA A 37 9.37 19.14 -6.85
C ALA A 37 8.64 17.89 -6.39
N VAL A 38 7.99 17.99 -5.24
CA VAL A 38 7.13 16.94 -4.68
C VAL A 38 5.79 17.55 -4.25
N PRO A 39 4.74 16.71 -4.12
CA PRO A 39 3.50 17.10 -3.47
C PRO A 39 3.71 17.76 -2.11
N GLN A 40 2.72 18.53 -1.66
CA GLN A 40 2.81 19.23 -0.38
C GLN A 40 3.06 18.24 0.78
N ILE A 41 4.11 18.50 1.57
CA ILE A 41 4.40 17.74 2.80
C ILE A 41 4.01 18.58 4.00
N ASN A 42 3.09 18.05 4.81
CA ASN A 42 2.63 18.70 6.06
C ASN A 42 3.29 18.12 7.30
N THR A 43 3.89 16.94 7.20
CA THR A 43 4.58 16.23 8.27
C THR A 43 5.53 15.21 7.68
N LEU A 44 6.64 14.93 8.36
CA LEU A 44 7.57 13.85 8.05
C LEU A 44 7.15 12.49 8.65
N ASN A 45 5.99 12.43 9.31
CA ASN A 45 5.48 11.21 9.94
C ASN A 45 5.03 10.16 8.92
N TYR A 46 5.96 9.29 8.53
CA TYR A 46 5.71 8.22 7.56
C TYR A 46 4.86 7.05 8.08
N VAL A 47 4.52 7.04 9.37
CA VAL A 47 3.62 6.03 9.97
C VAL A 47 2.17 6.46 9.85
N THR A 48 1.87 7.72 10.12
CA THR A 48 0.48 8.24 10.16
C THR A 48 0.10 9.04 8.92
N ASN A 49 1.04 9.32 8.02
CA ASN A 49 0.79 10.15 6.84
C ASN A 49 1.54 9.65 5.60
N ASN A 50 0.86 9.61 4.45
CA ASN A 50 1.45 9.20 3.17
C ASN A 50 2.17 10.35 2.43
N SER A 51 1.94 11.62 2.76
CA SER A 51 2.59 12.76 2.08
C SER A 51 4.12 12.74 2.24
N SER A 52 4.63 12.29 3.38
CA SER A 52 6.08 12.15 3.62
C SER A 52 6.73 11.09 2.75
N HIS A 53 5.98 10.11 2.23
CA HIS A 53 6.53 9.05 1.37
C HIS A 53 7.12 9.60 0.08
N SER A 54 6.70 10.80 -0.34
CA SER A 54 7.29 11.51 -1.47
C SER A 54 8.78 11.86 -1.32
N ILE A 55 9.33 11.87 -0.10
CA ILE A 55 10.76 12.14 0.13
C ILE A 55 11.44 11.08 1.01
N ILE A 56 10.67 10.15 1.59
CA ILE A 56 11.16 9.29 2.66
C ILE A 56 12.34 8.41 2.23
N ASN A 57 12.42 7.97 0.98
CA ASN A 57 13.54 7.15 0.48
C ASN A 57 14.90 7.84 0.54
N SER A 58 14.94 9.18 0.60
CA SER A 58 16.17 9.95 0.80
C SER A 58 16.51 10.18 2.26
N LEU A 59 15.59 9.90 3.18
CA LEU A 59 15.74 10.17 4.61
C LEU A 59 15.80 8.87 5.43
N VAL A 60 14.86 7.95 5.22
CA VAL A 60 14.75 6.70 5.97
C VAL A 60 14.90 5.51 5.02
N GLU A 61 15.96 4.73 5.23
CA GLU A 61 16.28 3.55 4.46
C GLU A 61 15.65 2.29 5.06
N SER A 62 14.97 1.53 4.19
CA SER A 62 14.64 0.13 4.42
C SER A 62 15.86 -0.78 4.22
N PHE A 63 15.67 -2.09 4.21
CA PHE A 63 16.68 -3.09 3.84
C PHE A 63 17.34 -2.78 2.50
N PHE A 64 16.50 -2.43 1.52
CA PHE A 64 16.88 -2.04 0.18
C PHE A 64 16.30 -0.67 -0.13
N LYS A 65 16.86 0.00 -1.14
CA LYS A 65 16.40 1.30 -1.61
C LYS A 65 16.49 1.39 -3.12
N PRO A 66 15.72 2.29 -3.77
CA PRO A 66 15.86 2.50 -5.20
C PRO A 66 17.27 2.98 -5.52
N GLY A 67 17.90 2.40 -6.54
CA GLY A 67 19.26 2.72 -6.92
C GLY A 67 19.69 2.01 -8.21
N PRO A 68 20.89 2.32 -8.73
CA PRO A 68 21.40 1.65 -9.90
C PRO A 68 21.77 0.20 -9.58
N THR A 69 21.64 -0.65 -10.58
CA THR A 69 21.96 -2.08 -10.53
C THR A 69 23.45 -2.28 -10.25
N SER A 70 23.82 -3.19 -9.34
CA SER A 70 25.24 -3.43 -9.01
C SER A 70 26.04 -4.00 -10.18
N SER A 71 25.36 -4.67 -11.12
CA SER A 71 25.95 -5.29 -12.31
C SER A 71 26.08 -4.37 -13.52
N GLU A 72 25.50 -3.15 -13.48
CA GLU A 72 25.62 -2.16 -14.54
C GLU A 72 26.86 -1.28 -14.38
N SER A 73 27.28 -0.61 -15.47
CA SER A 73 28.50 0.22 -15.50
C SER A 73 28.53 1.28 -14.42
N TYR A 74 27.42 1.97 -14.16
CA TYR A 74 27.33 3.01 -13.15
C TYR A 74 27.41 2.44 -11.73
N GLY A 75 26.71 1.32 -11.46
CA GLY A 75 26.84 0.62 -10.19
C GLY A 75 28.25 0.09 -9.94
N GLY A 76 28.91 -0.40 -10.98
CA GLY A 76 30.32 -0.81 -10.95
C GLY A 76 31.28 0.35 -10.65
N LYS A 77 31.07 1.54 -11.25
CA LYS A 77 31.87 2.75 -10.94
C LYS A 77 31.73 3.18 -9.48
N LEU A 78 30.57 2.97 -8.89
CA LEU A 78 30.29 3.28 -7.48
C LEU A 78 30.68 2.14 -6.52
N ASN A 79 31.20 1.02 -7.04
CA ASN A 79 31.46 -0.21 -6.27
C ASN A 79 30.25 -0.63 -5.42
N LEU A 80 29.06 -0.67 -6.03
CA LEU A 80 27.86 -1.11 -5.34
C LEU A 80 27.94 -2.59 -4.98
N PRO A 81 27.69 -2.96 -3.72
CA PRO A 81 27.66 -4.36 -3.30
C PRO A 81 26.45 -5.09 -3.87
N SER A 82 26.56 -6.42 -4.00
CA SER A 82 25.47 -7.28 -4.42
C SER A 82 24.67 -7.86 -3.25
N ALA A 83 23.42 -8.24 -3.52
CA ALA A 83 22.55 -8.89 -2.55
C ALA A 83 21.77 -10.04 -3.19
N THR A 84 21.56 -11.11 -2.43
CA THR A 84 20.88 -12.33 -2.91
C THR A 84 19.81 -12.82 -1.94
N VAL A 85 18.79 -13.49 -2.49
CA VAL A 85 17.85 -14.36 -1.77
C VAL A 85 18.28 -15.80 -1.98
N ALA A 86 18.81 -16.46 -0.94
CA ALA A 86 19.09 -17.90 -0.96
C ALA A 86 17.87 -18.70 -0.51
N THR A 87 17.62 -19.85 -1.13
CA THR A 87 16.47 -20.70 -0.79
C THR A 87 16.87 -21.93 0.02
N TYR A 88 16.03 -22.24 1.00
CA TYR A 88 16.08 -23.41 1.86
C TYR A 88 14.79 -24.23 1.71
N ARG A 89 14.85 -25.52 2.00
CA ARG A 89 13.70 -26.43 1.90
C ARG A 89 13.86 -27.61 2.85
N SER A 90 12.74 -28.11 3.35
CA SER A 90 12.69 -29.41 4.04
C SER A 90 12.96 -30.55 3.07
N ASN A 91 13.76 -31.53 3.47
CA ASN A 91 13.93 -32.79 2.72
C ASN A 91 12.68 -33.71 2.78
N LEU A 92 11.71 -33.40 3.65
CA LEU A 92 10.40 -34.03 3.73
C LEU A 92 9.35 -33.27 2.87
N PRO A 93 8.32 -33.96 2.33
CA PRO A 93 7.25 -33.36 1.54
C PRO A 93 6.24 -32.63 2.44
N LEU A 94 6.66 -31.49 2.98
CA LEU A 94 5.86 -30.65 3.88
C LEU A 94 5.57 -29.31 3.20
N ASP A 95 4.31 -28.86 3.28
CA ASP A 95 3.84 -27.66 2.57
C ASP A 95 3.53 -26.49 3.52
N ARG A 96 3.45 -26.72 4.83
CA ARG A 96 3.12 -25.72 5.86
C ARG A 96 4.34 -25.34 6.69
N ILE A 97 4.45 -24.08 7.08
CA ILE A 97 5.63 -23.60 7.80
C ILE A 97 5.75 -24.21 9.20
N GLY A 98 4.63 -24.37 9.90
CA GLY A 98 4.61 -24.96 11.24
C GLY A 98 5.15 -26.39 11.26
N ASP A 99 4.82 -27.19 10.24
CA ASP A 99 5.30 -28.57 10.11
C ASP A 99 6.80 -28.62 9.79
N ILE A 100 7.27 -27.70 8.93
CA ILE A 100 8.68 -27.59 8.56
C ILE A 100 9.52 -27.13 9.75
N LEU A 101 9.11 -26.06 10.45
CA LEU A 101 9.85 -25.53 11.60
C LEU A 101 9.73 -26.44 12.84
N GLY A 102 8.67 -27.23 12.95
CA GLY A 102 8.57 -28.32 13.93
C GLY A 102 9.60 -29.44 13.70
N LYS A 103 10.16 -29.52 12.49
CA LYS A 103 11.23 -30.45 12.10
C LYS A 103 12.42 -29.70 11.51
N VAL A 104 12.79 -28.56 12.11
CA VAL A 104 13.80 -27.63 11.58
C VAL A 104 15.14 -28.27 11.16
N ASP A 105 15.54 -29.39 11.79
CA ASP A 105 16.74 -30.15 11.43
C ASP A 105 16.66 -30.81 10.04
N THR A 106 15.49 -30.86 9.39
CA THR A 106 15.30 -31.37 8.02
C THR A 106 15.48 -30.30 6.94
N VAL A 107 15.70 -29.05 7.33
CA VAL A 107 15.80 -27.91 6.41
C VAL A 107 17.24 -27.70 5.96
N ASP A 108 17.46 -27.81 4.66
CA ASP A 108 18.76 -27.64 4.03
C ASP A 108 18.73 -26.57 2.94
N SER A 109 19.92 -26.04 2.63
CA SER A 109 20.11 -25.14 1.49
C SER A 109 19.82 -25.90 0.19
N THR A 110 19.05 -25.30 -0.71
CA THR A 110 18.82 -25.90 -2.03
C THR A 110 19.91 -25.53 -3.04
N GLY A 111 20.89 -24.71 -2.66
CA GLY A 111 21.92 -24.17 -3.56
C GLY A 111 21.39 -23.18 -4.61
N ARG A 112 20.11 -22.82 -4.58
CA ARG A 112 19.51 -21.84 -5.50
C ARG A 112 19.48 -20.47 -4.84
N PHE A 113 19.68 -19.44 -5.66
CA PHE A 113 19.58 -18.05 -5.23
C PHE A 113 19.03 -17.16 -6.34
N PHE A 114 18.51 -16.00 -5.95
CA PHE A 114 18.09 -14.92 -6.83
C PHE A 114 18.87 -13.66 -6.46
N THR A 115 19.42 -12.95 -7.45
CA THR A 115 20.10 -11.67 -7.19
C THR A 115 19.06 -10.55 -7.12
N ILE A 116 19.04 -9.82 -6.01
CA ILE A 116 18.14 -8.67 -5.81
C ILE A 116 18.70 -7.46 -6.56
N THR A 117 20.00 -7.22 -6.48
CA THR A 117 20.67 -6.05 -7.05
C THR A 117 20.97 -6.16 -8.55
N ASP A 118 20.39 -7.17 -9.23
CA ASP A 118 20.21 -7.20 -10.69
C ASP A 118 18.92 -6.48 -11.13
N THR A 119 18.17 -5.95 -10.14
CA THR A 119 17.06 -5.04 -10.34
C THR A 119 17.48 -3.62 -9.94
N PRO A 120 16.65 -2.59 -10.18
CA PRO A 120 16.91 -1.19 -9.80
C PRO A 120 16.88 -0.90 -8.28
N LEU A 121 17.51 -1.76 -7.48
CA LEU A 121 17.65 -1.67 -6.04
C LEU A 121 19.13 -1.75 -5.64
N ALA A 122 19.48 -0.92 -4.65
CA ALA A 122 20.74 -0.96 -3.94
C ALA A 122 20.51 -1.34 -2.47
N LEU A 123 21.59 -1.64 -1.74
CA LEU A 123 21.53 -1.85 -0.29
C LEU A 123 21.19 -0.57 0.45
N GLY A 124 20.18 -0.64 1.33
CA GLY A 124 19.97 0.29 2.43
C GLY A 124 20.58 -0.31 3.70
N THR A 125 19.73 -0.68 4.66
CA THR A 125 20.20 -1.28 5.93
C THR A 125 20.63 -2.74 5.82
N ALA A 126 20.37 -3.42 4.70
CA ALA A 126 20.71 -4.83 4.54
C ALA A 126 22.23 -5.07 4.43
N ALA A 127 22.68 -6.22 4.94
CA ALA A 127 24.04 -6.69 4.76
C ALA A 127 24.27 -7.16 3.31
N PRO A 128 25.47 -6.94 2.74
CA PRO A 128 25.81 -7.46 1.42
C PRO A 128 25.93 -8.99 1.43
N THR A 129 25.72 -9.62 0.28
CA THR A 129 26.04 -11.04 0.12
C THR A 129 27.55 -11.22 0.07
N ILE A 130 28.07 -12.14 0.89
CA ILE A 130 29.49 -12.55 0.87
C ILE A 130 29.54 -13.97 0.29
N PRO A 131 30.02 -14.15 -0.95
CA PRO A 131 30.07 -15.46 -1.61
C PRO A 131 30.69 -16.55 -0.73
N GLY A 132 30.03 -17.71 -0.67
CA GLY A 132 30.45 -18.85 0.15
C GLY A 132 30.32 -18.67 1.68
N THR A 133 29.94 -17.49 2.15
CA THR A 133 29.90 -17.16 3.59
C THR A 133 28.49 -16.83 4.07
N SER A 134 27.83 -15.84 3.47
CA SER A 134 26.53 -15.35 3.92
C SER A 134 25.71 -14.75 2.77
N ASN A 135 24.38 -14.78 2.92
CA ASN A 135 23.44 -14.19 1.98
C ASN A 135 22.63 -13.10 2.68
N SER A 136 22.34 -12.00 1.98
CA SER A 136 21.52 -10.89 2.49
C SER A 136 20.14 -11.36 2.97
N VAL A 137 19.49 -12.22 2.18
CA VAL A 137 18.16 -12.77 2.47
C VAL A 137 18.18 -14.29 2.35
N ARG A 138 17.46 -14.96 3.25
CA ARG A 138 17.35 -16.43 3.32
C ARG A 138 15.88 -16.81 3.40
N GLY A 139 15.35 -17.58 2.47
CA GLY A 139 13.93 -17.94 2.44
C GLY A 139 13.68 -19.43 2.50
N ILE A 140 12.71 -19.87 3.30
CA ILE A 140 12.26 -21.27 3.31
C ILE A 140 11.11 -21.40 2.31
N THR A 141 11.21 -22.38 1.42
CA THR A 141 10.22 -22.64 0.37
C THR A 141 9.51 -23.97 0.57
N ASN A 142 8.25 -24.05 0.14
CA ASN A 142 7.55 -25.32 -0.04
C ASN A 142 8.04 -26.04 -1.32
N PRO A 143 7.64 -27.30 -1.57
CA PRO A 143 7.95 -28.05 -2.80
C PRO A 143 7.62 -27.29 -4.09
N SER A 144 6.51 -26.54 -4.10
CA SER A 144 6.07 -25.67 -5.21
C SER A 144 6.93 -24.43 -5.42
N GLY A 145 7.94 -24.19 -4.58
CA GLY A 145 8.86 -23.05 -4.70
C GLY A 145 8.31 -21.72 -4.19
N GLN A 146 7.19 -21.75 -3.46
CA GLN A 146 6.65 -20.57 -2.79
C GLN A 146 7.34 -20.39 -1.43
N PHE A 147 7.71 -19.16 -1.11
CA PHE A 147 8.30 -18.74 0.15
C PHE A 147 7.23 -18.74 1.25
N LEU A 148 7.53 -19.46 2.33
CA LEU A 148 6.72 -19.53 3.54
C LEU A 148 7.23 -18.55 4.62
N THR A 149 8.52 -18.26 4.59
CA THR A 149 9.17 -17.28 5.47
C THR A 149 10.47 -16.78 4.85
N VAL A 150 10.88 -15.57 5.22
CA VAL A 150 12.17 -14.98 4.84
C VAL A 150 12.88 -14.37 6.04
N THR A 151 14.19 -14.56 6.12
CA THR A 151 15.09 -13.93 7.08
C THR A 151 15.97 -12.92 6.34
N LEU A 152 15.85 -11.65 6.71
CA LEU A 152 16.65 -10.53 6.20
C LEU A 152 17.75 -10.18 7.20
N SER A 153 18.97 -9.96 6.70
CA SER A 153 20.12 -9.60 7.53
C SER A 153 20.44 -8.12 7.34
N LEU A 154 20.55 -7.39 8.44
CA LEU A 154 21.02 -6.01 8.48
C LEU A 154 22.56 -5.96 8.54
N ASN A 155 23.10 -4.81 8.16
CA ASN A 155 24.53 -4.51 8.03
C ASN A 155 25.30 -4.38 9.36
N LYS A 156 24.86 -5.09 10.42
CA LYS A 156 25.56 -5.21 11.71
C LYS A 156 25.92 -3.87 12.35
N GLY A 157 24.98 -2.92 12.34
CA GLY A 157 25.10 -1.62 13.02
C GLY A 157 25.82 -0.53 12.21
N ALA A 158 26.17 -0.80 10.95
CA ALA A 158 26.75 0.24 10.09
C ALA A 158 25.72 1.35 9.82
N SER A 159 24.46 1.01 9.57
CA SER A 159 23.37 1.99 9.50
C SER A 159 23.04 2.53 10.89
N LYS A 160 23.03 3.86 11.01
CA LYS A 160 22.73 4.58 12.25
C LYS A 160 21.70 5.67 12.04
N TRP A 161 20.81 5.80 13.01
CA TRP A 161 19.93 6.95 13.16
C TRP A 161 20.73 8.25 13.32
N SER A 162 20.10 9.40 13.07
CA SER A 162 20.75 10.72 13.19
C SER A 162 21.15 11.06 14.63
N ASN A 163 20.56 10.39 15.62
CA ASN A 163 20.97 10.47 17.02
C ASN A 163 22.13 9.50 17.40
N GLY A 164 22.63 8.71 16.44
CA GLY A 164 23.74 7.78 16.63
C GLY A 164 23.36 6.36 17.06
N ASP A 165 22.09 6.10 17.35
CA ASP A 165 21.61 4.74 17.64
C ASP A 165 21.77 3.84 16.39
N GLU A 166 22.14 2.57 16.61
CA GLU A 166 22.20 1.56 15.54
C GLU A 166 20.79 1.19 15.06
N VAL A 167 20.66 0.95 13.76
CA VAL A 167 19.40 0.42 13.20
C VAL A 167 19.40 -1.10 13.38
N VAL A 168 18.39 -1.63 14.06
CA VAL A 168 18.28 -3.07 14.42
C VAL A 168 16.99 -3.69 13.90
N ALA A 169 16.90 -5.02 13.91
CA ALA A 169 15.70 -5.74 13.48
C ALA A 169 14.44 -5.33 14.26
N GLN A 170 14.60 -4.97 15.55
CA GLN A 170 13.50 -4.50 16.39
C GLN A 170 12.85 -3.21 15.85
N ASP A 171 13.61 -2.30 15.22
CA ASP A 171 13.06 -1.06 14.66
C ASP A 171 12.02 -1.33 13.55
N PHE A 172 12.18 -2.44 12.81
CA PHE A 172 11.23 -2.87 11.79
C PHE A 172 10.00 -3.56 12.40
N ILE A 173 10.18 -4.32 13.48
CA ILE A 173 9.08 -4.90 14.24
C ILE A 173 8.22 -3.77 14.83
N ASP A 174 8.86 -2.80 15.50
CA ASP A 174 8.17 -1.67 16.12
C ASP A 174 7.40 -0.82 15.10
N TYR A 175 7.93 -0.64 13.89
CA TYR A 175 7.19 0.01 12.79
C TYR A 175 5.90 -0.73 12.46
N ILE A 176 5.96 -2.05 12.28
CA ILE A 176 4.78 -2.86 11.98
C ILE A 176 3.78 -2.84 13.14
N LEU A 177 4.25 -2.86 14.40
CA LEU A 177 3.36 -2.77 15.56
C LEU A 177 2.65 -1.40 15.62
N TYR A 178 3.30 -0.29 15.27
CA TYR A 178 2.61 0.99 15.12
C TYR A 178 1.58 0.97 14.00
N VAL A 179 1.92 0.36 12.85
CA VAL A 179 0.99 0.25 11.72
C VAL A 179 -0.24 -0.58 12.08
N LEU A 180 -0.07 -1.70 12.81
CA LEU A 180 -1.14 -2.60 13.25
C LEU A 180 -1.94 -2.06 14.46
N ASN A 181 -1.48 -1.00 15.12
CA ASN A 181 -2.19 -0.41 16.25
C ASN A 181 -3.38 0.42 15.74
N ILE A 182 -4.61 -0.01 16.03
CA ILE A 182 -5.81 0.68 15.54
C ILE A 182 -5.94 2.11 16.09
N SER A 183 -5.33 2.42 17.24
CA SER A 183 -5.33 3.78 17.82
C SER A 183 -4.43 4.78 17.08
N VAL A 184 -3.49 4.27 16.27
CA VAL A 184 -2.57 5.08 15.45
C VAL A 184 -3.24 5.50 14.15
N ALA A 185 -4.21 4.71 13.67
CA ALA A 185 -4.90 4.93 12.39
C ALA A 185 -3.93 5.11 11.21
N SER A 186 -2.95 4.20 11.11
CA SER A 186 -1.95 4.26 10.05
C SER A 186 -2.58 4.01 8.67
N PRO A 187 -2.37 4.87 7.67
CA PRO A 187 -2.82 4.64 6.30
C PRO A 187 -2.09 3.46 5.61
N ASN A 188 -1.11 2.84 6.27
CA ASN A 188 -0.39 1.68 5.78
C ASN A 188 -0.96 0.35 6.31
N LEU A 189 -1.96 0.37 7.21
CA LEU A 189 -2.57 -0.81 7.83
C LEU A 189 -3.02 -1.84 6.78
N THR A 190 -3.85 -1.40 5.84
CA THR A 190 -4.36 -2.23 4.74
C THR A 190 -3.23 -2.80 3.89
N LYS A 191 -2.20 -1.99 3.57
CA LYS A 191 -1.05 -2.46 2.79
C LYS A 191 -0.32 -3.58 3.53
N THR A 192 -0.09 -3.41 4.83
CA THR A 192 0.62 -4.39 5.67
C THR A 192 -0.16 -5.71 5.78
N ILE A 193 -1.44 -5.64 6.15
CA ILE A 193 -2.28 -6.84 6.33
C ILE A 193 -2.45 -7.58 5.01
N ASN A 194 -2.82 -6.87 3.94
CA ASN A 194 -3.29 -7.51 2.71
C ASN A 194 -2.17 -7.90 1.73
N ASN A 195 -1.01 -7.26 1.81
CA ASN A 195 0.07 -7.46 0.84
C ASN A 195 1.23 -8.24 1.45
N ILE A 196 1.61 -7.96 2.70
CA ILE A 196 2.70 -8.70 3.35
C ILE A 196 2.20 -10.07 3.85
N ASN A 197 0.96 -10.14 4.36
CA ASN A 197 0.37 -11.33 4.99
C ASN A 197 1.23 -11.90 6.11
N ILE A 198 1.70 -11.02 7.02
CA ILE A 198 2.45 -11.43 8.22
C ILE A 198 1.54 -12.28 9.10
N LYS A 199 2.03 -13.43 9.56
CA LYS A 199 1.27 -14.33 10.43
C LYS A 199 0.72 -13.62 11.66
N ASN A 200 -0.57 -13.84 11.96
CA ASN A 200 -1.38 -13.25 13.03
C ASN A 200 -1.60 -11.73 12.95
N SER A 201 -1.13 -11.03 11.91
CA SER A 201 -1.35 -9.58 11.80
C SER A 201 -2.83 -9.21 11.70
N GLN A 202 -3.58 -9.92 10.84
CA GLN A 202 -5.04 -9.76 10.72
C GLN A 202 -5.74 -10.12 12.04
N ALA A 203 -5.39 -11.24 12.66
CA ALA A 203 -6.01 -11.70 13.90
C ALA A 203 -5.81 -10.69 15.05
N LEU A 204 -4.63 -10.09 15.18
CA LEU A 204 -4.35 -9.03 16.16
C LEU A 204 -5.20 -7.78 15.94
N VAL A 205 -5.40 -7.37 14.68
CA VAL A 205 -6.23 -6.21 14.35
C VAL A 205 -7.70 -6.51 14.61
N SER A 206 -8.18 -7.69 14.21
CA SER A 206 -9.53 -8.15 14.52
C SER A 206 -9.78 -8.20 16.03
N LEU A 207 -8.84 -8.73 16.83
CA LEU A 207 -8.99 -8.79 18.28
C LEU A 207 -9.03 -7.40 18.94
N GLN A 208 -8.27 -6.43 18.42
CA GLN A 208 -8.39 -5.02 18.85
C GLN A 208 -9.78 -4.45 18.55
N GLN A 209 -10.33 -4.74 17.37
CA GLN A 209 -11.68 -4.32 17.00
C GLN A 209 -12.74 -4.98 17.87
N ASP A 210 -12.63 -6.30 18.11
CA ASP A 210 -13.54 -7.05 18.98
C ASP A 210 -13.48 -6.56 20.44
N TYR A 211 -12.29 -6.19 20.93
CA TYR A 211 -12.13 -5.59 22.26
C TYR A 211 -12.85 -4.24 22.33
N VAL A 212 -12.65 -3.38 21.33
CA VAL A 212 -13.34 -2.09 21.23
C VAL A 212 -14.86 -2.30 21.16
N GLN A 213 -15.34 -3.26 20.38
CA GLN A 213 -16.74 -3.66 20.31
C GLN A 213 -17.29 -4.06 21.69
N ARG A 214 -16.55 -4.86 22.45
CA ARG A 214 -17.01 -5.37 23.74
C ARG A 214 -16.98 -4.35 24.86
N PHE A 215 -15.96 -3.48 24.90
CA PHE A 215 -15.68 -2.60 26.05
C PHE A 215 -15.81 -1.11 25.75
N SER A 216 -16.13 -0.71 24.51
CA SER A 216 -16.20 0.69 24.06
C SER A 216 -14.92 1.49 24.30
N LYS A 217 -13.78 0.81 24.41
CA LYS A 217 -12.46 1.39 24.65
C LYS A 217 -11.41 0.61 23.89
N VAL A 218 -10.39 1.32 23.41
CA VAL A 218 -9.20 0.67 22.86
C VAL A 218 -8.37 0.15 24.01
N TYR A 219 -7.96 -1.12 23.95
CA TYR A 219 -6.98 -1.68 24.89
C TYR A 219 -5.65 -0.93 24.74
N SER A 220 -5.09 -0.42 25.83
CA SER A 220 -3.97 0.54 25.71
C SER A 220 -2.66 -0.08 25.21
N ASN A 221 -2.44 -1.38 25.47
CA ASN A 221 -1.18 -2.06 25.16
C ASN A 221 -1.37 -3.45 24.53
N PRO A 222 -1.94 -3.55 23.32
CA PRO A 222 -2.25 -4.82 22.66
C PRO A 222 -0.99 -5.64 22.30
N PHE A 223 0.18 -5.01 22.30
CA PHE A 223 1.46 -5.64 21.96
C PHE A 223 2.38 -5.84 23.16
N GLY A 224 1.91 -5.59 24.39
CA GLY A 224 2.71 -5.80 25.60
C GLY A 224 4.05 -5.04 25.62
N GLN A 225 4.11 -3.89 24.96
CA GLN A 225 5.29 -3.05 24.87
C GLN A 225 5.55 -2.33 26.21
N ARG A 226 6.81 -2.28 26.64
CA ARG A 226 7.23 -1.61 27.89
C ARG A 226 7.64 -0.18 27.61
N ARG A 227 7.20 0.76 28.43
CA ARG A 227 7.59 2.18 28.35
C ARG A 227 9.08 2.34 28.60
N PHE A 228 9.64 3.43 28.09
CA PHE A 228 11.02 3.80 28.35
C PHE A 228 11.14 4.68 29.61
N VAL A 229 12.19 4.45 30.40
CA VAL A 229 12.55 5.22 31.59
C VAL A 229 14.04 5.55 31.56
N ASN A 230 14.43 6.62 32.25
CA ASN A 230 15.84 6.98 32.40
C ASN A 230 16.38 6.40 33.71
N VAL A 231 17.38 5.53 33.59
CA VAL A 231 18.11 4.93 34.71
C VAL A 231 19.57 5.30 34.54
N ASP A 232 20.11 6.08 35.49
CA ASP A 232 21.51 6.52 35.51
C ASP A 232 22.00 7.18 34.20
N GLY A 233 21.13 7.97 33.56
CA GLY A 233 21.43 8.67 32.30
C GLY A 233 21.25 7.81 31.04
N LYS A 234 20.84 6.55 31.17
CA LYS A 234 20.52 5.66 30.05
C LYS A 234 19.01 5.46 29.93
N ILE A 235 18.49 5.62 28.71
CA ILE A 235 17.09 5.37 28.41
C ILE A 235 16.92 3.88 28.10
N VAL A 236 16.16 3.18 28.93
CA VAL A 236 15.94 1.72 28.87
C VAL A 236 14.46 1.39 29.04
N GLU A 237 14.03 0.20 28.62
CA GLU A 237 12.66 -0.25 28.89
C GLU A 237 12.45 -0.52 30.40
N ASP A 238 11.31 -0.09 30.93
CA ASP A 238 10.92 -0.25 32.33
C ASP A 238 10.62 -1.73 32.63
N GLN A 239 11.61 -2.44 33.15
CA GLN A 239 11.47 -3.87 33.41
C GLN A 239 10.49 -4.21 34.55
N ASN A 240 10.07 -3.20 35.33
CA ASN A 240 9.10 -3.36 36.41
C ASN A 240 7.65 -3.15 35.93
N GLN A 241 7.45 -2.65 34.71
CA GLN A 241 6.13 -2.50 34.14
C GLN A 241 5.49 -3.88 33.91
N GLN A 242 4.30 -4.07 34.48
CA GLN A 242 3.43 -5.17 34.12
C GLN A 242 2.81 -4.89 32.74
N VAL A 243 2.86 -5.90 31.88
CA VAL A 243 2.29 -5.87 30.52
C VAL A 243 1.18 -6.90 30.42
N PHE A 244 0.22 -6.71 29.52
CA PHE A 244 -1.00 -7.52 29.44
C PHE A 244 -1.78 -7.54 30.76
N VAL A 245 -2.08 -6.35 31.29
CA VAL A 245 -2.90 -6.18 32.49
C VAL A 245 -4.33 -5.91 32.06
N SER A 246 -5.30 -6.48 32.79
CA SER A 246 -6.73 -6.18 32.63
C SER A 246 -7.00 -4.69 32.86
N GLU A 247 -7.71 -4.06 31.93
CA GLU A 247 -8.07 -2.64 32.00
C GLU A 247 -9.56 -2.43 32.31
N ASN A 248 -10.38 -3.45 32.09
CA ASN A 248 -11.82 -3.43 32.35
C ASN A 248 -12.28 -4.77 32.97
N PRO A 249 -13.26 -4.76 33.89
CA PRO A 249 -13.81 -6.01 34.44
C PRO A 249 -14.33 -6.94 33.33
N GLY A 250 -13.88 -8.20 33.31
CA GLY A 250 -14.31 -9.21 32.34
C GLY A 250 -13.51 -9.22 31.03
N ASP A 251 -12.42 -8.47 30.92
CA ASP A 251 -11.55 -8.44 29.74
C ASP A 251 -10.38 -9.45 29.76
N GLU A 252 -10.28 -10.27 30.81
CA GLU A 252 -9.12 -11.10 31.09
C GLU A 252 -8.85 -12.13 29.96
N GLU A 253 -9.91 -12.64 29.33
CA GLU A 253 -9.80 -13.54 28.18
C GLU A 253 -9.22 -12.84 26.95
N PHE A 254 -9.66 -11.60 26.68
CA PHE A 254 -9.11 -10.81 25.58
C PHE A 254 -7.62 -10.52 25.80
N VAL A 255 -7.25 -10.13 27.02
CA VAL A 255 -5.86 -9.86 27.41
C VAL A 255 -4.99 -11.12 27.25
N ALA A 256 -5.51 -12.28 27.63
CA ALA A 256 -4.84 -13.56 27.40
C ALA A 256 -4.69 -13.88 25.90
N ASN A 257 -5.71 -13.57 25.09
CA ASN A 257 -5.69 -13.77 23.64
C ASN A 257 -4.70 -12.83 22.94
N PHE A 258 -4.60 -11.56 23.34
CA PHE A 258 -3.56 -10.64 22.83
C PHE A 258 -2.17 -11.22 23.06
N LYS A 259 -1.90 -11.67 24.29
CA LYS A 259 -0.62 -12.29 24.65
C LYS A 259 -0.34 -13.55 23.82
N LYS A 260 -1.35 -14.39 23.62
CA LYS A 260 -1.23 -15.64 22.84
C LYS A 260 -0.94 -15.38 21.35
N LEU A 261 -1.65 -14.43 20.75
CA LEU A 261 -1.46 -14.06 19.35
C LEU A 261 -0.09 -13.43 19.13
N LEU A 262 0.32 -12.51 20.02
CA LEU A 262 1.62 -11.85 19.93
C LEU A 262 2.78 -12.84 20.07
N ALA A 263 2.67 -13.83 20.97
CA ALA A 263 3.69 -14.86 21.14
C ALA A 263 3.95 -15.69 19.86
N ASN A 264 3.01 -15.69 18.91
CA ASN A 264 3.11 -16.35 17.62
C ASN A 264 3.07 -15.35 16.45
N PHE A 265 3.32 -14.06 16.72
CA PHE A 265 3.33 -13.04 15.69
C PHE A 265 4.47 -13.30 14.70
N GLY A 266 4.17 -13.23 13.41
CA GLY A 266 5.08 -13.65 12.34
C GLY A 266 6.31 -12.78 12.11
N MET A 267 6.80 -12.03 13.09
CA MET A 267 8.05 -11.29 13.01
C MET A 267 8.97 -11.65 14.17
N TYR A 268 10.17 -12.11 13.85
CA TYR A 268 11.12 -12.63 14.83
C TYR A 268 12.51 -12.05 14.63
N THR A 269 13.27 -11.94 15.71
CA THR A 269 14.68 -11.54 15.72
C THR A 269 15.54 -12.59 16.42
N GLY A 270 16.86 -12.51 16.25
CA GLY A 270 17.83 -13.34 16.97
C GLY A 270 18.29 -12.72 18.30
N ARG A 271 17.86 -11.49 18.63
CA ARG A 271 18.15 -10.85 19.91
C ARG A 271 17.54 -11.65 21.07
N VAL A 272 18.39 -12.20 21.94
CA VAL A 272 17.94 -13.08 23.03
C VAL A 272 17.31 -12.29 24.17
N PHE A 273 17.93 -11.19 24.59
CA PHE A 273 17.51 -10.40 25.75
C PHE A 273 17.21 -8.96 25.38
N VAL A 274 16.23 -8.35 26.05
CA VAL A 274 15.78 -6.98 25.75
C VAL A 274 16.79 -5.94 26.24
N GLU A 275 17.49 -6.23 27.33
CA GLU A 275 18.37 -5.27 28.00
C GLU A 275 19.71 -5.07 27.27
N TYR A 276 20.18 -6.08 26.56
CA TYR A 276 21.50 -6.11 25.93
C TYR A 276 21.39 -6.63 24.51
N SER A 277 22.23 -6.14 23.60
CA SER A 277 22.49 -6.87 22.36
C SER A 277 23.15 -8.21 22.66
N ASN A 278 23.07 -9.17 21.74
CA ASN A 278 23.71 -10.47 21.91
C ASN A 278 25.23 -10.29 22.11
N LYS A 279 25.85 -9.36 21.38
CA LYS A 279 27.29 -9.07 21.53
C LYS A 279 27.64 -8.55 22.92
N GLU A 280 26.90 -7.56 23.41
CA GLU A 280 27.17 -6.95 24.72
C GLU A 280 27.06 -7.97 25.86
N ILE A 281 26.01 -8.81 25.86
CA ILE A 281 25.83 -9.80 26.93
C ILE A 281 26.90 -10.88 26.86
N ILE A 282 27.30 -11.32 25.65
CA ILE A 282 28.43 -12.25 25.48
C ILE A 282 29.70 -11.63 26.07
N ASP A 283 30.03 -10.38 25.70
CA ASP A 283 31.23 -9.70 26.19
C ASP A 283 31.23 -9.56 27.73
N LEU A 284 30.08 -9.24 28.32
CA LEU A 284 29.91 -9.13 29.78
C LEU A 284 30.06 -10.49 30.48
N VAL A 285 29.43 -11.54 29.95
CA VAL A 285 29.49 -12.90 30.51
C VAL A 285 30.89 -13.48 30.36
N GLN A 286 31.56 -13.29 29.23
CA GLN A 286 32.93 -13.79 29.03
C GLN A 286 33.93 -13.12 29.99
N LYS A 287 33.79 -11.82 30.24
CA LYS A 287 34.59 -11.11 31.27
C LYS A 287 34.35 -11.64 32.69
N ASN A 288 33.18 -12.22 32.95
CA ASN A 288 32.76 -12.73 34.25
C ASN A 288 32.44 -14.24 34.19
N ILE A 289 33.14 -15.01 33.36
CA ILE A 289 32.75 -16.40 33.03
C ILE A 289 32.75 -17.31 34.25
N SER A 290 33.67 -17.06 35.20
CA SER A 290 33.74 -17.78 36.48
C SER A 290 32.50 -17.59 37.35
N LEU A 291 31.82 -16.45 37.23
CA LEU A 291 30.57 -16.17 37.94
C LEU A 291 29.33 -16.72 37.20
N ASN A 292 29.48 -17.09 35.93
CA ASN A 292 28.38 -17.47 35.04
C ASN A 292 28.63 -18.77 34.25
N PRO A 293 29.04 -19.89 34.91
CA PRO A 293 29.44 -21.11 34.21
C PRO A 293 28.32 -21.80 33.42
N ASN A 294 27.06 -21.55 33.80
CA ASN A 294 25.87 -22.14 33.19
C ASN A 294 25.08 -21.16 32.32
N PHE A 295 25.67 -20.03 31.96
CA PHE A 295 24.97 -19.02 31.17
C PHE A 295 24.64 -19.52 29.77
N ASP A 296 23.40 -19.31 29.36
CA ASP A 296 22.85 -19.64 28.05
C ASP A 296 21.68 -18.71 27.68
N TYR A 297 21.06 -18.96 26.53
CA TYR A 297 19.93 -18.16 26.05
C TYR A 297 18.62 -18.30 26.86
N LYS A 298 18.56 -19.24 27.82
CA LYS A 298 17.43 -19.45 28.74
C LYS A 298 17.67 -18.82 30.12
N SER A 299 18.85 -18.27 30.34
CA SER A 299 19.22 -17.64 31.61
C SER A 299 18.33 -16.44 31.91
N THR A 300 17.96 -16.28 33.18
CA THR A 300 17.07 -15.19 33.66
C THR A 300 17.83 -14.09 34.41
N SER A 301 19.12 -14.29 34.65
CA SER A 301 20.03 -13.33 35.23
C SER A 301 21.48 -13.67 34.86
N PHE A 302 22.39 -12.73 35.09
CA PHE A 302 23.82 -12.97 35.08
C PHE A 302 24.49 -12.12 36.18
N LYS A 303 25.70 -12.51 36.58
CA LYS A 303 26.49 -11.85 37.62
C LYS A 303 27.68 -11.13 37.02
N GLN A 304 27.96 -9.94 37.52
CA GLN A 304 29.13 -9.15 37.11
C GLN A 304 29.78 -8.45 38.30
N LEU A 305 31.08 -8.19 38.20
CA LEU A 305 31.79 -7.36 39.17
C LEU A 305 31.66 -5.87 38.79
N ILE A 306 30.99 -5.09 39.64
CA ILE A 306 30.96 -3.63 39.56
C ILE A 306 31.61 -3.12 40.86
N ASP A 307 32.69 -2.35 40.75
CA ASP A 307 33.47 -1.85 41.89
C ASP A 307 33.89 -2.96 42.88
N ASN A 308 34.37 -4.09 42.34
CA ASN A 308 34.74 -5.31 43.08
C ASN A 308 33.60 -5.95 43.90
N LYS A 309 32.35 -5.56 43.66
CA LYS A 309 31.17 -6.19 44.26
C LYS A 309 30.43 -7.01 43.21
N GLU A 310 30.02 -8.19 43.61
CA GLU A 310 29.14 -9.04 42.78
C GLU A 310 27.75 -8.41 42.71
N VAL A 311 27.32 -8.09 41.51
CA VAL A 311 25.99 -7.56 41.21
C VAL A 311 25.29 -8.54 40.28
N GLU A 312 24.14 -9.05 40.71
CA GLU A 312 23.26 -9.84 39.87
C GLU A 312 22.33 -8.93 39.08
N THR A 313 22.32 -9.10 37.77
CA THR A 313 21.48 -8.34 36.84
C THR A 313 20.45 -9.27 36.21
N LYS A 314 19.18 -8.89 36.31
CA LYS A 314 18.06 -9.64 35.72
C LYS A 314 18.04 -9.50 34.20
N LEU A 315 17.65 -10.57 33.51
CA LEU A 315 17.51 -10.63 32.05
C LEU A 315 16.06 -10.95 31.68
N THR A 316 15.57 -10.25 30.68
CA THR A 316 14.23 -10.45 30.12
C THR A 316 14.36 -10.96 28.70
N ARG A 317 13.81 -12.15 28.44
CA ARG A 317 13.79 -12.73 27.10
C ARG A 317 13.02 -11.81 26.14
N ASN A 318 13.58 -11.56 24.97
CA ASN A 318 12.89 -10.79 23.94
C ASN A 318 11.60 -11.55 23.51
N PRO A 319 10.42 -10.91 23.57
CA PRO A 319 9.17 -11.54 23.15
C PRO A 319 9.15 -11.93 21.66
N PHE A 320 10.00 -11.30 20.84
CA PHE A 320 10.16 -11.59 19.42
C PHE A 320 11.36 -12.50 19.13
N LEU A 321 12.00 -13.11 20.13
CA LEU A 321 13.04 -14.11 19.88
C LEU A 321 12.44 -15.28 19.10
N ASP A 322 13.06 -15.66 17.98
CA ASP A 322 12.60 -16.78 17.18
C ASP A 322 12.48 -18.07 18.02
N PRO A 323 11.28 -18.65 18.17
CA PRO A 323 11.08 -19.84 19.02
C PRO A 323 11.77 -21.09 18.48
N HIS A 324 12.12 -21.11 17.18
CA HIS A 324 12.77 -22.25 16.53
C HIS A 324 14.30 -22.14 16.48
N GLN A 325 14.87 -20.96 16.77
CA GLN A 325 16.31 -20.81 16.85
C GLN A 325 16.84 -21.37 18.18
N VAL A 326 17.96 -22.10 18.10
CA VAL A 326 18.68 -22.62 19.26
C VAL A 326 20.04 -21.96 19.32
N PHE A 327 20.41 -21.46 20.50
CA PHE A 327 21.71 -20.86 20.77
C PHE A 327 22.54 -21.79 21.65
N ILE A 328 23.79 -22.03 21.24
CA ILE A 328 24.67 -23.00 21.88
C ILE A 328 25.64 -22.27 22.82
N GLY A 329 25.60 -22.64 24.10
CA GLY A 329 26.54 -22.22 25.13
C GLY A 329 26.51 -20.72 25.46
N SER A 330 27.50 -20.27 26.23
CA SER A 330 27.64 -18.88 26.67
C SER A 330 28.10 -17.91 25.58
N SER A 331 28.52 -18.43 24.42
CA SER A 331 28.81 -17.64 23.22
C SER A 331 27.56 -17.32 22.39
N LEU A 332 26.39 -17.84 22.77
CA LEU A 332 25.13 -17.71 22.04
C LEU A 332 25.31 -17.99 20.53
N THR A 333 25.98 -19.09 20.19
CA THR A 333 26.21 -19.44 18.78
C THR A 333 24.91 -19.97 18.16
N PRO A 334 24.37 -19.38 17.09
CA PRO A 334 23.13 -19.85 16.47
C PRO A 334 23.33 -21.22 15.81
N LYS A 335 22.41 -22.16 16.06
CA LYS A 335 22.45 -23.50 15.46
C LYS A 335 22.05 -23.47 13.99
N TYR A 336 20.99 -22.73 13.65
CA TYR A 336 20.42 -22.72 12.29
C TYR A 336 20.77 -21.43 11.55
N LYS A 337 21.52 -21.54 10.45
CA LYS A 337 22.00 -20.39 9.67
C LYS A 337 20.90 -19.65 8.88
N PHE A 338 19.77 -20.31 8.61
CA PHE A 338 18.63 -19.73 7.89
C PHE A 338 17.63 -19.00 8.80
N LEU A 339 17.73 -19.21 10.11
CA LEU A 339 16.96 -18.47 11.12
C LEU A 339 17.76 -17.25 11.61
N PRO A 340 17.11 -16.29 12.29
CA PRO A 340 17.79 -15.13 12.87
C PRO A 340 18.91 -15.51 13.85
N ALA A 341 20.07 -14.87 13.73
CA ALA A 341 21.23 -15.14 14.56
C ALA A 341 21.48 -14.10 15.66
N ASP A 342 21.06 -12.85 15.45
CA ASP A 342 21.28 -11.76 16.41
C ASP A 342 20.27 -10.62 16.22
N ASP A 343 20.56 -9.48 16.86
CA ASP A 343 19.82 -8.22 16.81
C ASP A 343 19.65 -7.64 15.40
N TYR A 344 20.42 -8.15 14.44
CA TYR A 344 20.47 -7.70 13.05
C TYR A 344 19.87 -8.69 12.08
N ASP A 345 19.16 -9.71 12.54
CA ASP A 345 18.36 -10.56 11.65
C ASP A 345 16.88 -10.41 11.98
N LEU A 346 16.08 -10.21 10.93
CA LEU A 346 14.63 -10.16 10.99
C LEU A 346 14.06 -11.31 10.17
N ARG A 347 13.31 -12.23 10.79
CA ARG A 347 12.50 -13.21 10.08
C ARG A 347 11.05 -12.76 10.01
N ILE A 348 10.46 -12.85 8.82
CA ILE A 348 9.04 -12.63 8.56
C ILE A 348 8.43 -13.97 8.13
N GLU A 349 7.44 -14.44 8.88
CA GLU A 349 6.64 -15.63 8.62
C GLU A 349 5.30 -15.20 8.00
N PHE A 350 4.96 -15.80 6.86
CA PHE A 350 3.70 -15.54 6.17
C PHE A 350 2.60 -16.48 6.64
N GLU A 351 1.35 -16.08 6.42
CA GLU A 351 0.20 -16.97 6.62
C GLU A 351 0.26 -18.20 5.70
N ASP A 352 -0.10 -19.38 6.22
CA ASP A 352 -0.05 -20.65 5.47
C ASP A 352 -0.92 -20.63 4.20
N TYR A 353 -1.98 -19.82 4.18
CA TYR A 353 -2.86 -19.64 3.02
C TYR A 353 -2.36 -18.61 1.99
N ALA A 354 -1.28 -17.87 2.29
CA ALA A 354 -0.75 -16.81 1.45
C ALA A 354 0.78 -16.86 1.29
N PRO A 355 1.38 -18.02 0.93
CA PRO A 355 2.80 -18.10 0.64
C PRO A 355 3.15 -17.27 -0.61
N LYS A 356 4.38 -16.77 -0.68
CA LYS A 356 4.80 -15.81 -1.72
C LYS A 356 5.62 -16.47 -2.81
N VAL A 357 5.32 -16.22 -4.08
CA VAL A 357 6.31 -16.46 -5.15
C VAL A 357 7.40 -15.39 -5.12
N TYR A 358 8.55 -15.63 -5.75
CA TYR A 358 9.68 -14.68 -5.72
C TYR A 358 9.29 -13.26 -6.12
N PHE A 359 8.50 -13.09 -7.19
CA PHE A 359 8.09 -11.76 -7.64
C PHE A 359 7.23 -11.01 -6.59
N SER A 360 6.26 -11.70 -5.98
CA SER A 360 5.44 -11.16 -4.90
C SER A 360 6.30 -10.83 -3.67
N LEU A 361 7.21 -11.71 -3.28
CA LEU A 361 8.18 -11.45 -2.21
C LEU A 361 9.02 -10.20 -2.51
N TYR A 362 9.54 -10.10 -3.73
CA TYR A 362 10.34 -8.97 -4.17
C TYR A 362 9.55 -7.66 -4.03
N ARG A 363 8.29 -7.62 -4.51
CA ARG A 363 7.51 -6.38 -4.51
C ARG A 363 6.82 -6.04 -3.18
N GLN A 364 6.47 -7.03 -2.37
CA GLN A 364 5.65 -6.85 -1.15
C GLN A 364 6.45 -6.90 0.14
N VAL A 365 7.74 -7.29 0.09
CA VAL A 365 8.58 -7.40 1.29
C VAL A 365 9.94 -6.73 1.08
N ILE A 366 10.60 -7.02 -0.05
CA ILE A 366 11.95 -6.52 -0.34
C ILE A 366 11.93 -5.10 -0.90
N PHE A 367 10.89 -4.73 -1.65
CA PHE A 367 10.82 -3.42 -2.28
C PHE A 367 10.77 -2.29 -1.24
N PRO A 368 11.43 -1.16 -1.49
CA PRO A 368 11.47 -0.02 -0.57
C PRO A 368 10.06 0.49 -0.22
N GLU A 369 9.96 1.24 0.89
CA GLU A 369 8.71 1.85 1.42
C GLU A 369 7.71 0.88 2.06
N ILE A 370 7.82 -0.44 1.84
CA ILE A 370 6.90 -1.41 2.44
C ILE A 370 7.21 -1.66 3.92
N LEU A 371 8.47 -1.96 4.24
CA LEU A 371 8.98 -2.12 5.60
C LEU A 371 9.99 -1.02 5.90
N LEU A 372 9.58 0.02 6.61
CA LEU A 372 10.50 1.05 7.10
C LEU A 372 10.88 0.74 8.56
N PRO A 373 12.07 1.09 9.03
CA PRO A 373 12.39 1.04 10.45
C PRO A 373 11.82 2.26 11.18
N ILE A 374 11.62 2.18 12.49
CA ILE A 374 11.36 3.32 13.37
C ILE A 374 12.05 3.14 14.72
N ASN A 375 12.68 4.20 15.24
CA ASN A 375 13.28 4.17 16.56
C ASN A 375 12.22 4.50 17.62
N ARG A 376 11.63 3.45 18.20
CA ARG A 376 10.56 3.57 19.20
C ARG A 376 11.00 4.34 20.44
N LYS A 377 12.25 4.16 20.89
CA LYS A 377 12.84 4.89 22.02
C LYS A 377 12.77 6.41 21.81
N PHE A 378 13.14 6.90 20.62
CA PHE A 378 13.04 8.32 20.28
C PHE A 378 11.58 8.79 20.23
N VAL A 379 10.71 8.03 19.56
CA VAL A 379 9.29 8.38 19.40
C VAL A 379 8.58 8.49 20.75
N GLU A 380 8.73 7.50 21.62
CA GLU A 380 7.99 7.45 22.88
C GLU A 380 8.61 8.32 23.97
N TYR A 381 9.94 8.30 24.11
CA TYR A 381 10.61 9.01 25.21
C TYR A 381 11.00 10.45 24.86
N THR A 382 11.55 10.67 23.67
CA THR A 382 12.10 11.99 23.30
C THR A 382 11.02 12.92 22.73
N VAL A 383 10.14 12.36 21.89
CA VAL A 383 9.10 13.12 21.18
C VAL A 383 7.76 13.14 21.93
N GLY A 384 7.53 12.17 22.82
CA GLY A 384 6.30 12.06 23.60
C GLY A 384 5.12 11.43 22.83
N GLY A 385 5.41 10.56 21.86
CA GLY A 385 4.44 9.70 21.19
C GLY A 385 4.34 9.90 19.67
N ILE A 386 3.73 8.92 19.02
CA ILE A 386 3.68 8.82 17.55
C ILE A 386 2.97 10.00 16.87
N ARG A 387 2.04 10.69 17.54
CA ARG A 387 1.33 11.85 16.98
C ARG A 387 2.22 13.08 16.82
N ASN A 388 3.26 13.20 17.65
CA ASN A 388 4.21 14.31 17.59
C ASN A 388 5.40 14.02 16.67
N PHE A 389 5.66 12.74 16.36
CA PHE A 389 6.73 12.33 15.47
C PHE A 389 6.58 12.98 14.09
N GLY A 390 7.66 13.56 13.56
CA GLY A 390 7.69 14.19 12.24
C GLY A 390 6.87 15.49 12.12
N THR A 391 6.41 16.09 13.21
CA THR A 391 5.68 17.38 13.17
C THR A 391 6.59 18.57 12.84
N ASP A 392 7.89 18.43 13.14
CA ASP A 392 8.96 19.36 12.80
C ASP A 392 10.31 18.60 12.80
N LEU A 393 11.41 19.32 12.56
CA LEU A 393 12.74 18.72 12.48
C LEU A 393 13.26 18.18 13.83
N LYS A 394 12.93 18.82 14.97
CA LYS A 394 13.38 18.33 16.30
C LYS A 394 12.66 17.04 16.71
N ASN A 395 11.47 16.82 16.16
CA ASN A 395 10.65 15.64 16.40
C ASN A 395 10.85 14.54 15.33
N PHE A 396 11.93 14.60 14.55
CA PHE A 396 12.21 13.65 13.48
C PHE A 396 13.68 13.20 13.49
N ILE A 397 13.91 11.93 13.16
CA ILE A 397 15.24 11.35 12.96
C ILE A 397 15.25 10.49 11.70
N TRP A 398 16.44 10.35 11.11
CA TRP A 398 16.65 9.70 9.81
C TRP A 398 17.88 8.80 9.86
N ASN A 399 17.96 7.78 9.00
CA ASN A 399 19.10 6.85 8.92
C ASN A 399 19.75 6.83 7.51
N GLY A 400 19.28 7.68 6.60
CA GLY A 400 19.71 7.74 5.22
C GLY A 400 20.87 8.71 4.93
N PRO A 401 21.13 8.97 3.64
CA PRO A 401 22.35 9.62 3.14
C PRO A 401 22.37 11.14 3.28
N PHE A 402 21.26 11.78 3.66
CA PHE A 402 21.16 13.23 3.74
C PHE A 402 20.69 13.71 5.12
N ASP A 403 21.29 14.80 5.58
CA ASP A 403 20.77 15.63 6.66
C ASP A 403 19.81 16.69 6.11
N ILE A 404 18.84 17.09 6.93
CA ILE A 404 17.89 18.16 6.60
C ILE A 404 18.43 19.46 7.17
N SER A 405 18.95 20.34 6.30
CA SER A 405 19.50 21.64 6.71
C SER A 405 18.46 22.75 6.78
N GLN A 406 17.35 22.61 6.06
CA GLN A 406 16.19 23.51 6.14
C GLN A 406 14.91 22.70 5.88
N LEU A 407 13.85 23.02 6.63
CA LEU A 407 12.52 22.40 6.48
C LEU A 407 11.43 23.44 6.71
N ASP A 408 10.68 23.73 5.66
CA ASP A 408 9.48 24.56 5.69
C ASP A 408 8.29 23.69 5.26
N LEU A 409 7.49 23.23 6.22
CA LEU A 409 6.31 22.39 5.96
C LEU A 409 5.12 23.24 5.47
N GLY A 410 4.19 22.60 4.75
CA GLY A 410 2.96 23.24 4.29
C GLY A 410 2.99 23.71 2.83
N PRO A 411 1.95 24.42 2.37
CA PRO A 411 1.83 24.85 0.98
C PRO A 411 2.96 25.81 0.62
N GLN A 412 3.59 25.64 -0.55
CA GLN A 412 4.76 26.43 -0.97
C GLN A 412 5.99 26.28 -0.06
N GLY A 413 6.01 25.23 0.77
CA GLY A 413 7.15 24.88 1.58
C GLY A 413 8.33 24.34 0.75
N SER A 414 9.42 24.02 1.44
CA SER A 414 10.61 23.44 0.83
C SER A 414 11.44 22.67 1.84
N LEU A 415 12.31 21.78 1.37
CA LEU A 415 13.38 21.25 2.19
C LEU A 415 14.72 21.32 1.45
N ILE A 416 15.80 21.39 2.23
CA ILE A 416 17.16 21.29 1.71
C ILE A 416 17.79 20.04 2.31
N LEU A 417 18.20 19.13 1.42
CA LEU A 417 18.99 17.96 1.75
C LEU A 417 20.46 18.29 1.57
N SER A 418 21.28 17.90 2.55
CA SER A 418 22.75 18.04 2.50
C SER A 418 23.38 16.70 2.79
N LYS A 419 24.44 16.32 2.06
CA LYS A 419 25.10 15.04 2.22
C LYS A 419 25.54 14.83 3.68
N ARG A 420 25.23 13.66 4.22
CA ARG A 420 25.60 13.24 5.58
C ARG A 420 26.90 12.46 5.54
N ASP A 421 28.02 13.08 5.92
CA ASP A 421 29.33 12.43 5.91
C ASP A 421 29.44 11.24 6.86
N SER A 422 28.65 11.22 7.94
CA SER A 422 28.64 10.11 8.90
C SER A 422 27.85 8.89 8.42
N TYR A 423 27.19 8.96 7.27
CA TYR A 423 26.41 7.86 6.71
C TYR A 423 27.34 6.75 6.20
N TYR A 424 27.02 5.48 6.46
CA TYR A 424 27.94 4.36 6.21
C TYR A 424 28.35 4.19 4.74
N SER A 425 27.53 4.70 3.80
CA SER A 425 27.76 4.68 2.35
C SER A 425 27.86 6.11 1.79
N ALA A 426 28.37 7.06 2.60
CA ALA A 426 28.60 8.45 2.19
C ALA A 426 29.61 8.54 1.04
N ASP A 427 30.58 7.62 0.96
CA ASP A 427 31.55 7.50 -0.14
C ASP A 427 30.86 7.27 -1.51
N LYS A 428 29.68 6.66 -1.51
CA LYS A 428 28.87 6.37 -2.71
C LYS A 428 27.75 7.38 -2.95
N THR A 429 27.63 8.38 -2.06
CA THR A 429 26.63 9.44 -2.18
C THR A 429 27.13 10.55 -3.09
N VAL A 430 26.42 10.75 -4.20
CA VAL A 430 26.82 11.56 -5.34
C VAL A 430 26.53 13.05 -5.15
N PRO A 431 25.27 13.47 -4.86
CA PRO A 431 24.97 14.88 -4.65
C PRO A 431 25.39 15.35 -3.25
N GLU A 432 25.78 16.61 -3.16
CA GLU A 432 26.19 17.29 -1.94
C GLU A 432 25.02 18.10 -1.34
N LYS A 433 24.22 18.76 -2.19
CA LYS A 433 23.08 19.61 -1.78
C LYS A 433 21.93 19.56 -2.78
N ILE A 434 20.72 19.27 -2.31
CA ILE A 434 19.50 19.19 -3.13
C ILE A 434 18.43 20.09 -2.54
N LYS A 435 17.70 20.81 -3.39
CA LYS A 435 16.51 21.56 -2.99
C LYS A 435 15.23 20.85 -3.44
N VAL A 436 14.32 20.61 -2.51
CA VAL A 436 13.00 20.03 -2.79
C VAL A 436 11.95 21.10 -2.59
N PHE A 437 11.15 21.37 -3.61
CA PHE A 437 10.03 22.31 -3.58
C PHE A 437 8.71 21.58 -3.33
N PHE A 438 7.84 22.14 -2.50
CA PHE A 438 6.48 21.62 -2.29
C PHE A 438 5.51 22.34 -3.24
N ALA A 439 5.36 21.78 -4.44
CA ALA A 439 4.55 22.35 -5.50
C ALA A 439 3.97 21.25 -6.41
N GLU A 440 2.72 21.41 -6.82
CA GLU A 440 1.98 20.43 -7.64
C GLU A 440 1.42 21.02 -8.94
N ASP A 441 1.39 22.35 -9.07
CA ASP A 441 0.82 23.01 -10.23
C ASP A 441 1.67 22.74 -11.50
N PRO A 442 1.15 21.99 -12.49
CA PRO A 442 1.98 21.53 -13.61
C PRO A 442 2.55 22.65 -14.48
N GLU A 443 1.88 23.81 -14.55
CA GLU A 443 2.32 24.96 -15.34
C GLU A 443 3.47 25.70 -14.63
N LEU A 444 3.34 25.92 -13.33
CA LEU A 444 4.42 26.42 -12.47
C LEU A 444 5.63 25.49 -12.54
N LEU A 445 5.44 24.18 -12.37
CA LEU A 445 6.55 23.22 -12.40
C LEU A 445 7.25 23.19 -13.77
N SER A 446 6.49 23.27 -14.86
CA SER A 446 7.06 23.37 -16.21
C SER A 446 7.90 24.64 -16.39
N THR A 447 7.48 25.75 -15.76
CA THR A 447 8.23 27.01 -15.74
C THR A 447 9.51 26.89 -14.91
N LEU A 448 9.43 26.34 -13.69
CA LEU A 448 10.59 26.08 -12.83
C LEU A 448 11.63 25.17 -13.50
N PHE A 449 11.19 24.20 -14.30
CA PHE A 449 12.09 23.35 -15.08
C PHE A 449 12.84 24.15 -16.17
N VAL A 450 12.12 24.98 -16.94
CA VAL A 450 12.70 25.84 -17.97
C VAL A 450 13.69 26.84 -17.36
N ASP A 451 13.36 27.37 -16.19
CA ASP A 451 14.18 28.30 -15.42
C ASP A 451 15.30 27.61 -14.62
N GLY A 452 15.47 26.29 -14.76
CA GLY A 452 16.58 25.54 -14.15
C GLY A 452 16.51 25.39 -12.63
N TYR A 453 15.36 25.66 -11.99
CA TYR A 453 15.16 25.46 -10.56
C TYR A 453 14.96 23.99 -10.19
N ILE A 454 14.31 23.24 -11.08
CA ILE A 454 14.12 21.79 -10.94
C ILE A 454 14.64 21.04 -12.16
N ALA A 455 14.92 19.75 -11.97
CA ALA A 455 15.48 18.86 -12.99
C ALA A 455 14.49 17.78 -13.43
N GLU A 456 13.33 17.67 -12.79
CA GLU A 456 12.29 16.69 -13.11
C GLU A 456 10.89 17.24 -12.82
N THR A 457 9.94 17.01 -13.73
CA THR A 457 8.50 17.24 -13.49
C THR A 457 7.62 16.50 -14.50
N LYS A 458 6.35 16.25 -14.13
CA LYS A 458 5.28 15.88 -15.06
C LYS A 458 5.02 17.03 -16.06
N ILE A 459 4.76 16.68 -17.33
CA ILE A 459 4.46 17.62 -18.41
C ILE A 459 2.95 17.69 -18.62
N PRO A 460 2.30 18.85 -18.38
CA PRO A 460 0.89 19.04 -18.74
C PRO A 460 0.71 19.08 -20.26
N ALA A 461 -0.48 18.71 -20.74
CA ALA A 461 -0.79 18.58 -22.17
C ALA A 461 -0.38 19.81 -23.00
N ILE A 462 -0.62 21.02 -22.49
CA ILE A 462 -0.28 22.28 -23.16
C ILE A 462 1.23 22.50 -23.37
N TYR A 463 2.08 21.90 -22.53
CA TYR A 463 3.54 21.98 -22.65
C TYR A 463 4.15 20.84 -23.47
N GLN A 464 3.43 19.73 -23.70
CA GLN A 464 3.97 18.57 -24.41
C GLN A 464 4.45 18.92 -25.82
N GLN A 465 3.64 19.65 -26.61
CA GLN A 465 4.04 20.09 -27.94
C GLN A 465 5.22 21.06 -27.91
N ARG A 466 5.28 21.95 -26.91
CA ARG A 466 6.37 22.92 -26.75
C ARG A 466 7.70 22.23 -26.43
N PHE A 467 7.71 21.31 -25.47
CA PHE A 467 8.90 20.56 -25.12
C PHE A 467 9.31 19.60 -26.23
N TRP A 468 8.35 19.00 -26.93
CA TRP A 468 8.64 18.15 -28.06
C TRP A 468 9.21 18.93 -29.24
N ALA A 469 8.71 20.12 -29.56
CA ALA A 469 9.20 20.91 -30.69
C ALA A 469 10.66 21.38 -30.51
N ASN A 470 11.12 21.55 -29.26
CA ASN A 470 12.48 22.01 -28.96
C ASN A 470 13.44 20.82 -28.72
N GLU A 471 14.47 20.70 -29.54
CA GLU A 471 15.48 19.63 -29.46
C GLU A 471 16.15 19.51 -28.08
N LYS A 472 16.43 20.66 -27.41
CA LYS A 472 17.09 20.67 -26.09
C LYS A 472 16.26 19.99 -25.01
N THR A 473 14.93 20.15 -25.07
CA THR A 473 14.00 19.56 -24.08
C THR A 473 13.49 18.20 -24.51
N ARG A 474 13.36 17.96 -25.83
CA ARG A 474 12.86 16.70 -26.40
C ARG A 474 13.65 15.49 -25.90
N GLN A 475 14.97 15.60 -25.85
CA GLN A 475 15.85 14.51 -25.39
C GLN A 475 15.62 14.09 -23.92
N TYR A 476 14.97 14.93 -23.11
CA TYR A 476 14.66 14.65 -21.71
C TYR A 476 13.20 14.24 -21.49
N MET A 477 12.37 14.25 -22.54
CA MET A 477 11.00 13.78 -22.43
C MET A 477 10.98 12.26 -22.31
N GLN A 478 10.24 11.77 -21.32
CA GLN A 478 10.02 10.35 -21.10
C GLN A 478 8.53 10.09 -20.90
N LYS A 479 8.04 9.00 -21.47
CA LYS A 479 6.68 8.54 -21.20
C LYS A 479 6.74 7.55 -20.03
N GLN A 480 6.00 7.86 -18.97
CA GLN A 480 5.85 6.98 -17.82
C GLN A 480 4.56 6.17 -17.96
N VAL A 481 4.59 4.97 -17.40
CA VAL A 481 3.48 4.02 -17.39
C VAL A 481 3.39 3.48 -15.96
N GLY A 482 2.30 3.77 -15.25
CA GLY A 482 1.96 3.09 -14.01
C GLY A 482 0.84 2.06 -14.24
N PHE A 483 0.63 1.20 -13.24
CA PHE A 483 -0.39 0.17 -13.28
C PHE A 483 -1.29 0.35 -12.07
N GLY A 484 -2.57 0.66 -12.31
CA GLY A 484 -3.46 0.98 -11.21
C GLY A 484 -4.91 1.26 -11.56
N THR A 485 -5.85 0.88 -10.68
CA THR A 485 -7.25 1.28 -10.88
C THR A 485 -7.52 2.61 -10.19
N ILE A 486 -7.80 3.66 -10.96
CA ILE A 486 -8.49 4.86 -10.43
C ILE A 486 -9.99 4.68 -10.65
N ALA A 487 -10.78 4.88 -9.60
CA ALA A 487 -12.22 4.73 -9.66
C ALA A 487 -12.93 5.80 -8.83
N ILE A 488 -14.19 6.04 -9.18
CA ILE A 488 -15.14 6.76 -8.33
C ILE A 488 -15.70 5.74 -7.33
N GLN A 489 -15.35 5.95 -6.08
CA GLN A 489 -15.87 5.27 -4.90
C GLN A 489 -17.28 5.77 -4.60
N MET A 490 -18.18 4.85 -4.24
CA MET A 490 -19.54 5.17 -3.77
C MET A 490 -19.72 4.69 -2.34
N ASN A 491 -20.23 5.56 -1.48
CA ASN A 491 -20.58 5.17 -0.12
C ASN A 491 -21.90 4.39 -0.09
N LEU A 492 -21.81 3.07 0.13
CA LEU A 492 -22.96 2.15 0.27
C LEU A 492 -23.05 1.57 1.68
N ASP A 493 -22.44 2.23 2.66
CA ASP A 493 -22.45 1.84 4.06
C ASP A 493 -23.84 1.96 4.67
N ASN A 494 -24.25 0.94 5.41
CA ASN A 494 -25.57 0.85 6.02
C ASN A 494 -25.78 1.90 7.12
N VAL A 495 -24.72 2.31 7.81
CA VAL A 495 -24.82 3.23 8.95
C VAL A 495 -24.84 4.67 8.48
N THR A 496 -23.88 5.05 7.64
CA THR A 496 -23.69 6.43 7.20
C THR A 496 -24.55 6.78 5.99
N ARG A 497 -24.92 5.80 5.15
CA ARG A 497 -25.68 6.00 3.90
C ARG A 497 -26.72 4.91 3.63
N GLY A 498 -27.26 4.26 4.66
CA GLY A 498 -28.28 3.21 4.50
C GLY A 498 -29.60 3.70 3.88
N ASN A 499 -29.95 4.97 4.08
CA ASN A 499 -31.12 5.61 3.49
C ASN A 499 -30.83 6.38 2.19
N SER A 500 -29.59 6.33 1.69
CA SER A 500 -29.19 7.03 0.47
C SER A 500 -29.80 6.38 -0.77
N TYR A 501 -30.13 7.22 -1.76
CA TYR A 501 -30.53 6.75 -3.09
C TYR A 501 -29.42 5.99 -3.83
N LEU A 502 -28.15 6.16 -3.43
CA LEU A 502 -27.05 5.35 -3.94
C LEU A 502 -27.21 3.85 -3.62
N GLN A 503 -28.04 3.46 -2.66
CA GLN A 503 -28.34 2.04 -2.38
C GLN A 503 -29.10 1.36 -3.53
N ASP A 504 -29.81 2.10 -4.38
CA ASP A 504 -30.50 1.55 -5.54
C ASP A 504 -29.53 1.32 -6.71
N GLU A 505 -29.48 0.09 -7.21
CA GLU A 505 -28.59 -0.27 -8.33
C GLU A 505 -28.90 0.48 -9.63
N ASP A 506 -30.15 0.93 -9.84
CA ASP A 506 -30.52 1.68 -11.04
C ASP A 506 -29.88 3.05 -11.09
N LEU A 507 -29.80 3.74 -9.94
CA LEU A 507 -29.12 5.02 -9.87
C LEU A 507 -27.63 4.84 -10.16
N ARG A 508 -26.99 3.83 -9.56
CA ARG A 508 -25.56 3.55 -9.78
C ARG A 508 -25.28 3.18 -11.23
N LYS A 509 -26.09 2.30 -11.84
CA LYS A 509 -26.00 1.94 -13.26
C LYS A 509 -26.24 3.16 -14.16
N ALA A 510 -27.23 4.00 -13.86
CA ALA A 510 -27.48 5.23 -14.62
C ALA A 510 -26.25 6.15 -14.62
N ILE A 511 -25.61 6.35 -13.47
CA ILE A 511 -24.37 7.14 -13.36
C ILE A 511 -23.23 6.45 -14.14
N TYR A 512 -23.04 5.13 -13.98
CA TYR A 512 -21.98 4.35 -14.66
C TYR A 512 -22.01 4.52 -16.18
N TYR A 513 -23.21 4.45 -16.79
CA TYR A 513 -23.41 4.54 -18.23
C TYR A 513 -23.50 5.98 -18.76
N ALA A 514 -23.76 6.97 -17.90
CA ALA A 514 -23.83 8.39 -18.24
C ALA A 514 -22.45 9.08 -18.30
N ILE A 515 -21.39 8.42 -17.86
CA ILE A 515 -20.06 9.02 -17.78
C ILE A 515 -19.21 8.55 -18.95
N ASN A 516 -18.62 9.49 -19.69
CA ASN A 516 -17.53 9.22 -20.62
C ASN A 516 -16.19 9.31 -19.89
N ARG A 517 -15.57 8.15 -19.64
CA ARG A 517 -14.30 8.04 -18.92
C ARG A 517 -13.13 8.74 -19.62
N VAL A 518 -13.15 8.83 -20.96
CA VAL A 518 -12.11 9.56 -21.70
C VAL A 518 -12.13 11.04 -21.35
N ASP A 519 -13.31 11.62 -21.16
CA ASP A 519 -13.43 13.03 -20.77
C ASP A 519 -12.99 13.25 -19.32
N LEU A 520 -13.30 12.32 -18.41
CA LEU A 520 -12.80 12.36 -17.03
C LEU A 520 -11.28 12.28 -16.96
N LEU A 521 -10.65 11.41 -17.76
CA LEU A 521 -9.20 11.28 -17.80
C LEU A 521 -8.51 12.57 -18.24
N LYS A 522 -9.10 13.29 -19.21
CA LYS A 522 -8.60 14.60 -19.62
C LYS A 522 -8.69 15.62 -18.50
N LEU A 523 -9.83 15.67 -17.80
CA LEU A 523 -10.02 16.57 -16.65
C LEU A 523 -9.04 16.28 -15.50
N TYR A 524 -8.71 15.01 -15.28
CA TYR A 524 -7.74 14.58 -14.27
C TYR A 524 -6.28 14.84 -14.68
N GLY A 525 -6.00 15.24 -15.93
CA GLY A 525 -4.63 15.44 -16.44
C GLY A 525 -3.92 14.13 -16.78
N LEU A 526 -4.68 13.15 -17.27
CA LEU A 526 -4.24 11.81 -17.69
C LEU A 526 -4.69 11.52 -19.12
N ASP A 527 -4.58 12.50 -20.02
CA ASP A 527 -5.06 12.44 -21.41
C ASP A 527 -4.44 11.31 -22.25
N SER A 528 -3.27 10.81 -21.83
CA SER A 528 -2.57 9.71 -22.47
C SER A 528 -3.04 8.33 -21.99
N SER A 529 -3.79 8.28 -20.88
CA SER A 529 -4.20 7.05 -20.21
C SER A 529 -5.39 6.38 -20.90
N PHE A 530 -5.56 5.08 -20.66
CA PHE A 530 -6.67 4.31 -21.23
C PHE A 530 -7.84 4.26 -20.26
N SER A 531 -9.06 4.49 -20.77
CA SER A 531 -10.28 4.31 -19.98
C SER A 531 -10.45 2.85 -19.59
N GLN A 532 -10.98 2.62 -18.39
CA GLN A 532 -11.19 1.26 -17.88
C GLN A 532 -12.63 1.01 -17.48
N THR A 533 -13.11 -0.20 -17.74
CA THR A 533 -14.49 -0.62 -17.46
C THR A 533 -14.56 -1.82 -16.51
N THR A 534 -13.44 -2.49 -16.24
CA THR A 534 -13.29 -3.53 -15.20
C THR A 534 -12.72 -2.93 -13.91
N TRP A 535 -13.04 -3.56 -12.78
CA TRP A 535 -12.49 -3.16 -11.49
C TRP A 535 -11.04 -3.65 -11.31
N THR A 536 -10.79 -4.88 -11.76
CA THR A 536 -9.47 -5.51 -11.73
C THR A 536 -8.51 -4.85 -12.74
N ASN A 537 -7.31 -4.56 -12.27
CA ASN A 537 -6.13 -4.26 -13.09
C ASN A 537 -5.40 -5.56 -13.43
N PHE A 538 -4.97 -5.68 -14.68
CA PHE A 538 -4.37 -6.89 -15.23
C PHE A 538 -2.84 -6.94 -15.20
N GLY A 539 -2.16 -5.79 -15.08
CA GLY A 539 -0.78 -5.56 -15.51
C GLY A 539 0.27 -6.52 -14.96
N SER A 540 0.16 -6.94 -13.70
CA SER A 540 1.10 -7.87 -13.05
C SER A 540 0.58 -9.30 -12.88
N ILE A 541 -0.70 -9.55 -13.14
CA ILE A 541 -1.36 -10.81 -12.81
C ILE A 541 -1.21 -11.79 -13.98
N LYS A 542 -0.47 -12.87 -13.75
CA LYS A 542 -0.19 -13.89 -14.76
C LYS A 542 -0.34 -15.29 -14.17
N THR A 543 -0.69 -16.25 -15.02
CA THR A 543 -0.64 -17.67 -14.67
C THR A 543 0.81 -18.13 -14.50
N SER A 544 1.02 -19.31 -13.93
CA SER A 544 2.33 -19.99 -13.85
C SER A 544 2.95 -20.26 -15.22
N ARG A 545 2.12 -20.29 -16.28
CA ARG A 545 2.55 -20.38 -17.69
C ARG A 545 2.76 -19.01 -18.34
N ASN A 546 2.76 -17.94 -17.56
CA ASN A 546 2.98 -16.55 -17.99
C ASN A 546 1.87 -15.98 -18.90
N TYR A 547 0.66 -16.55 -18.89
CA TYR A 547 -0.51 -15.96 -19.56
C TYR A 547 -1.07 -14.81 -18.72
N PRO A 548 -1.18 -13.58 -19.25
CA PRO A 548 -1.78 -12.44 -18.55
C PRO A 548 -3.26 -12.65 -18.23
N LEU A 549 -3.75 -12.13 -17.10
CA LEU A 549 -5.17 -12.22 -16.74
C LEU A 549 -6.08 -11.62 -17.84
N ALA A 550 -5.66 -10.50 -18.46
CA ALA A 550 -6.41 -9.84 -19.53
C ALA A 550 -6.76 -10.77 -20.70
N SER A 551 -5.94 -11.79 -21.02
CA SER A 551 -6.23 -12.68 -22.15
C SER A 551 -7.50 -13.52 -21.96
N PHE A 552 -7.92 -13.74 -20.71
CA PHE A 552 -9.15 -14.46 -20.38
C PHE A 552 -10.41 -13.61 -20.59
N PHE A 553 -10.24 -12.29 -20.73
CA PHE A 553 -11.31 -11.33 -20.95
C PHE A 553 -11.60 -11.04 -22.43
N ILE A 554 -10.74 -11.52 -23.35
CA ILE A 554 -10.89 -11.32 -24.80
C ILE A 554 -12.24 -11.89 -25.25
N ASP A 555 -12.96 -11.10 -26.05
CA ASP A 555 -14.30 -11.38 -26.57
C ASP A 555 -15.40 -11.60 -25.53
N LYS A 556 -15.10 -11.43 -24.23
CA LYS A 556 -16.11 -11.53 -23.17
C LYS A 556 -16.97 -10.28 -23.18
N LYS A 557 -18.29 -10.49 -23.12
CA LYS A 557 -19.29 -9.43 -23.14
C LYS A 557 -20.02 -9.35 -21.80
N TYR A 558 -20.48 -8.14 -21.49
CA TYR A 558 -21.53 -7.88 -20.52
C TYR A 558 -22.79 -7.49 -21.30
N TYR A 559 -23.93 -8.09 -20.96
CA TYR A 559 -25.21 -7.78 -21.59
C TYR A 559 -26.08 -6.99 -20.61
N SER A 560 -26.41 -5.75 -20.94
CA SER A 560 -27.25 -4.90 -20.08
C SER A 560 -28.71 -5.38 -20.06
N GLU A 561 -29.51 -4.88 -19.13
CA GLU A 561 -30.94 -5.19 -19.08
C GLU A 561 -31.75 -4.46 -20.17
N LYS A 562 -31.18 -3.42 -20.78
CA LYS A 562 -31.81 -2.70 -21.90
C LYS A 562 -31.78 -3.58 -23.14
N VAL A 563 -32.96 -3.82 -23.70
CA VAL A 563 -33.13 -4.44 -25.01
C VAL A 563 -33.06 -3.37 -26.09
N GLY A 564 -32.21 -3.57 -27.09
CA GLY A 564 -32.07 -2.71 -28.27
C GLY A 564 -33.23 -2.87 -29.25
N SER A 565 -33.19 -2.11 -30.35
CA SER A 565 -34.22 -2.18 -31.41
C SER A 565 -34.27 -3.53 -32.12
N ASP A 566 -33.21 -4.34 -32.02
CA ASP A 566 -33.08 -5.68 -32.61
C ASP A 566 -33.66 -6.79 -31.71
N GLY A 567 -34.25 -6.43 -30.56
CA GLY A 567 -34.81 -7.39 -29.61
C GLY A 567 -33.77 -8.10 -28.74
N LYS A 568 -32.49 -7.71 -28.82
CA LYS A 568 -31.41 -8.29 -27.99
C LYS A 568 -30.96 -7.31 -26.92
N ASN A 569 -30.42 -7.83 -25.82
CA ASN A 569 -29.77 -7.01 -24.81
C ASN A 569 -28.58 -6.25 -25.40
N ILE A 570 -28.45 -4.96 -25.10
CA ILE A 570 -27.30 -4.16 -25.54
C ILE A 570 -26.05 -4.74 -24.87
N ALA A 571 -25.10 -5.16 -25.70
CA ALA A 571 -23.86 -5.81 -25.30
C ALA A 571 -22.69 -4.82 -25.25
N PHE A 572 -21.85 -4.98 -24.24
CA PHE A 572 -20.65 -4.20 -24.01
C PHE A 572 -19.46 -5.13 -23.89
N ASN A 573 -18.31 -4.76 -24.43
CA ASN A 573 -17.07 -5.50 -24.14
C ASN A 573 -16.79 -5.43 -22.63
N LEU A 574 -16.46 -6.58 -22.03
CA LEU A 574 -16.05 -6.59 -20.64
C LEU A 574 -14.71 -5.86 -20.49
N LEU A 575 -13.75 -6.18 -21.36
CA LEU A 575 -12.49 -5.45 -21.46
C LEU A 575 -12.67 -4.15 -22.27
N ALA A 576 -12.13 -3.03 -21.80
CA ALA A 576 -12.23 -1.75 -22.50
C ALA A 576 -11.40 -1.73 -23.81
N PHE A 577 -10.18 -2.28 -23.74
CA PHE A 577 -9.20 -2.38 -24.83
C PHE A 577 -8.53 -3.74 -24.80
N ASP A 578 -8.36 -4.37 -25.97
CA ASP A 578 -7.70 -5.67 -26.06
C ASP A 578 -6.25 -5.61 -25.56
N TYR A 579 -5.72 -6.76 -25.13
CA TYR A 579 -4.37 -6.83 -24.57
C TYR A 579 -3.30 -6.26 -25.52
N THR A 580 -3.43 -6.47 -26.84
CA THR A 580 -2.52 -5.91 -27.85
C THR A 580 -2.53 -4.39 -27.88
N ASP A 581 -3.70 -3.77 -27.72
CA ASP A 581 -3.83 -2.31 -27.67
C ASP A 581 -3.23 -1.78 -26.37
N GLN A 582 -3.41 -2.53 -25.27
CA GLN A 582 -2.75 -2.17 -24.02
C GLN A 582 -1.22 -2.20 -24.11
N LEU A 583 -0.61 -3.05 -24.95
CA LEU A 583 0.85 -3.03 -25.15
C LEU A 583 1.35 -1.72 -25.76
N SER A 584 0.49 -0.95 -26.44
CA SER A 584 0.92 0.34 -26.99
C SER A 584 1.24 1.38 -25.92
N LYS A 585 0.77 1.18 -24.67
CA LYS A 585 0.98 2.10 -23.52
C LYS A 585 2.44 2.51 -23.36
N GLU A 586 3.38 1.62 -23.68
CA GLU A 586 4.83 1.85 -23.58
C GLU A 586 5.44 2.54 -24.82
N SER A 587 4.70 2.64 -25.92
CA SER A 587 5.15 3.29 -27.16
C SER A 587 5.10 4.81 -27.06
N TRP A 588 6.12 5.50 -27.58
CA TRP A 588 6.17 6.98 -27.62
C TRP A 588 5.05 7.57 -28.47
N PHE A 589 4.66 6.88 -29.54
CA PHE A 589 3.55 7.26 -30.41
C PHE A 589 2.57 6.11 -30.51
N GLU A 590 1.31 6.41 -30.22
CA GLU A 590 0.20 5.48 -30.34
C GLU A 590 -0.79 6.05 -31.36
N SER A 591 -1.27 5.21 -32.28
CA SER A 591 -2.40 5.55 -33.16
C SER A 591 -3.73 5.00 -32.63
N ILE A 592 -3.79 4.56 -31.37
CA ILE A 592 -4.98 3.95 -30.79
C ILE A 592 -6.01 5.02 -30.46
N GLN A 593 -7.20 4.88 -31.03
CA GLN A 593 -8.31 5.75 -30.72
C GLN A 593 -8.85 5.43 -29.32
N ARG A 594 -8.72 6.38 -28.40
CA ARG A 594 -9.25 6.25 -27.04
C ARG A 594 -10.76 6.52 -27.05
N VAL A 595 -11.54 5.49 -26.74
CA VAL A 595 -13.00 5.55 -26.65
C VAL A 595 -13.47 4.84 -25.38
N ASP A 596 -14.52 5.38 -24.74
CA ASP A 596 -15.20 4.67 -23.67
C ASP A 596 -16.30 3.79 -24.27
N ASN A 597 -15.99 2.51 -24.44
CA ASN A 597 -16.92 1.53 -25.00
C ASN A 597 -18.11 1.20 -24.08
N SER A 598 -18.11 1.67 -22.82
CA SER A 598 -19.23 1.50 -21.89
C SER A 598 -20.12 2.74 -21.77
N TYR A 599 -19.70 3.90 -22.27
CA TYR A 599 -20.54 5.10 -22.24
C TYR A 599 -21.73 4.94 -23.20
N ASN A 600 -22.96 4.99 -22.67
CA ASN A 600 -24.18 4.83 -23.47
C ASN A 600 -25.37 5.53 -22.80
N LEU A 601 -25.79 6.67 -23.36
CA LEU A 601 -26.89 7.47 -22.81
C LEU A 601 -28.26 6.79 -22.92
N GLU A 602 -28.48 5.91 -23.89
CA GLU A 602 -29.76 5.18 -23.99
C GLU A 602 -29.90 4.21 -22.81
N VAL A 603 -28.83 3.46 -22.51
CA VAL A 603 -28.78 2.54 -21.36
C VAL A 603 -28.81 3.32 -20.04
N ALA A 604 -28.09 4.44 -19.93
CA ALA A 604 -28.15 5.31 -18.76
C ALA A 604 -29.58 5.81 -18.49
N ASN A 605 -30.27 6.29 -19.52
CA ASN A 605 -31.64 6.75 -19.42
C ASN A 605 -32.64 5.63 -19.10
N PHE A 606 -32.40 4.41 -19.60
CA PHE A 606 -33.22 3.25 -19.23
C PHE A 606 -33.19 3.01 -17.72
N TYR A 607 -32.00 2.95 -17.12
CA TYR A 607 -31.87 2.77 -15.67
C TYR A 607 -32.40 3.98 -14.89
N LEU A 608 -32.12 5.20 -15.34
CA LEU A 608 -32.64 6.42 -14.71
C LEU A 608 -34.17 6.47 -14.71
N ASN A 609 -34.82 6.05 -15.79
CA ASN A 609 -36.27 6.00 -15.89
C ASN A 609 -36.86 4.91 -14.97
N ARG A 610 -36.20 3.75 -14.86
CA ARG A 610 -36.60 2.70 -13.90
C ARG A 610 -36.47 3.20 -12.46
N PHE A 611 -35.40 3.90 -12.14
CA PHE A 611 -35.21 4.55 -10.84
C PHE A 611 -36.32 5.58 -10.55
N ARG A 612 -36.61 6.49 -11.50
CA ARG A 612 -37.70 7.47 -11.36
C ARG A 612 -39.07 6.82 -11.18
N ALA A 613 -39.31 5.68 -11.84
CA ALA A 613 -40.54 4.92 -11.68
C ALA A 613 -40.67 4.30 -10.27
N LYS A 614 -39.55 3.89 -9.65
CA LYS A 614 -39.52 3.44 -8.25
C LYS A 614 -39.75 4.57 -7.25
N TYR A 615 -39.29 5.79 -7.58
CA TYR A 615 -39.36 6.97 -6.70
C TYR A 615 -40.03 8.17 -7.39
N PRO A 616 -41.34 8.08 -7.73
CA PRO A 616 -42.02 9.07 -8.58
C PRO A 616 -42.14 10.47 -7.96
N ASN A 617 -42.01 10.59 -6.64
CA ASN A 617 -42.11 11.86 -5.90
C ASN A 617 -40.75 12.52 -5.66
N LEU A 618 -39.65 11.92 -6.12
CA LEU A 618 -38.30 12.45 -5.96
C LEU A 618 -37.99 13.44 -7.09
N ASN A 619 -37.66 14.68 -6.74
CA ASN A 619 -37.39 15.74 -7.72
C ASN A 619 -35.92 15.77 -8.19
N SER A 620 -34.99 15.54 -7.27
CA SER A 620 -33.55 15.43 -7.56
C SER A 620 -32.85 14.56 -6.53
N VAL A 621 -31.66 14.07 -6.89
CA VAL A 621 -30.70 13.40 -6.02
C VAL A 621 -29.47 14.30 -5.90
N ASP A 622 -29.15 14.73 -4.68
CA ASP A 622 -27.96 15.53 -4.37
C ASP A 622 -26.87 14.62 -3.78
N LEU A 623 -25.69 14.60 -4.39
CA LEU A 623 -24.56 13.74 -4.00
C LEU A 623 -23.33 14.58 -3.67
N LYS A 624 -22.78 14.42 -2.47
CA LYS A 624 -21.55 15.09 -2.02
C LYS A 624 -20.31 14.38 -2.56
N PHE A 625 -19.51 15.10 -3.32
CA PHE A 625 -18.23 14.62 -3.86
C PHE A 625 -17.08 15.27 -3.09
N ILE A 626 -16.34 14.50 -2.28
CA ILE A 626 -15.17 15.02 -1.56
C ILE A 626 -13.88 14.84 -2.35
N TYR A 627 -12.97 15.81 -2.28
CA TYR A 627 -11.66 15.77 -2.92
C TYR A 627 -10.60 16.58 -2.15
N LYS A 628 -9.32 16.38 -2.48
CA LYS A 628 -8.19 17.04 -1.78
C LYS A 628 -7.21 17.81 -2.67
N ASP A 629 -7.19 17.51 -3.96
CA ASP A 629 -6.22 18.05 -4.92
C ASP A 629 -6.91 18.63 -6.17
N ASN A 630 -6.15 19.36 -6.97
CA ASN A 630 -6.66 20.07 -8.16
C ASN A 630 -7.14 19.11 -9.26
N ASN A 631 -6.51 17.94 -9.42
CA ASN A 631 -6.92 16.97 -10.45
C ASN A 631 -8.31 16.40 -10.13
N SER A 632 -8.52 16.08 -8.86
CA SER A 632 -9.80 15.59 -8.33
C SER A 632 -10.89 16.68 -8.35
N GLU A 633 -10.53 17.95 -8.16
CA GLU A 633 -11.44 19.09 -8.30
C GLU A 633 -12.01 19.22 -9.73
N ASN A 634 -11.14 19.11 -10.73
CA ASN A 634 -11.54 19.15 -12.14
C ASN A 634 -12.51 18.01 -12.48
N VAL A 635 -12.27 16.81 -11.95
CA VAL A 635 -13.18 15.66 -12.12
C VAL A 635 -14.51 15.90 -11.41
N ALA A 636 -14.51 16.39 -10.17
CA ALA A 636 -15.74 16.65 -9.42
C ALA A 636 -16.63 17.69 -10.14
N THR A 637 -16.01 18.77 -10.63
CA THR A 637 -16.69 19.85 -11.37
C THR A 637 -17.17 19.37 -12.75
N GLY A 638 -16.36 18.58 -13.47
CA GLY A 638 -16.78 17.99 -14.74
C GLY A 638 -17.93 17.00 -14.59
N LEU A 639 -17.91 16.15 -13.55
CA LEU A 639 -19.01 15.23 -13.23
C LEU A 639 -20.30 15.97 -12.91
N GLN A 640 -20.21 17.09 -12.19
CA GLN A 640 -21.35 17.95 -11.92
C GLN A 640 -22.03 18.41 -13.21
N ASP A 641 -21.27 18.95 -14.17
CA ASP A 641 -21.80 19.39 -15.47
C ASP A 641 -22.36 18.22 -16.30
N ILE A 642 -21.59 17.13 -16.44
CA ILE A 642 -21.99 15.95 -17.24
C ILE A 642 -23.31 15.38 -16.75
N LEU A 643 -23.42 15.10 -15.46
CA LEU A 643 -24.62 14.48 -14.89
C LEU A 643 -25.80 15.46 -14.88
N ALA A 644 -25.58 16.75 -14.63
CA ALA A 644 -26.65 17.74 -14.74
C ALA A 644 -27.21 17.81 -16.16
N ARG A 645 -26.36 17.83 -17.20
CA ARG A 645 -26.81 17.86 -18.60
C ARG A 645 -27.53 16.58 -19.01
N HIS A 646 -26.98 15.41 -18.69
CA HIS A 646 -27.53 14.13 -19.16
C HIS A 646 -28.79 13.69 -18.42
N THR A 647 -28.99 14.18 -17.20
CA THR A 647 -30.16 13.81 -16.39
C THR A 647 -31.19 14.93 -16.30
N ASN A 648 -30.98 16.05 -17.01
CA ASN A 648 -31.79 17.27 -16.94
C ASN A 648 -31.91 17.83 -15.52
N GLY A 649 -30.77 17.92 -14.82
CA GLY A 649 -30.65 18.44 -13.46
C GLY A 649 -31.19 17.52 -12.37
N PHE A 650 -31.52 16.26 -12.69
CA PHE A 650 -32.05 15.32 -11.71
C PHE A 650 -30.97 14.78 -10.77
N ILE A 651 -29.78 14.43 -11.29
CA ILE A 651 -28.62 14.08 -10.47
C ILE A 651 -27.74 15.31 -10.36
N LYS A 652 -27.48 15.75 -9.12
CA LYS A 652 -26.67 16.92 -8.79
C LYS A 652 -25.47 16.49 -7.96
N ILE A 653 -24.29 16.99 -8.32
CA ILE A 653 -23.05 16.77 -7.58
C ILE A 653 -22.71 18.06 -6.82
N ASP A 654 -22.36 17.94 -5.55
CA ASP A 654 -21.84 19.01 -4.69
C ASP A 654 -20.34 18.78 -4.43
N PRO A 655 -19.42 19.48 -5.13
CA PRO A 655 -17.98 19.33 -4.95
C PRO A 655 -17.47 19.99 -3.65
N ILE A 656 -16.77 19.23 -2.81
CA ILE A 656 -16.23 19.71 -1.51
C ILE A 656 -14.71 19.46 -1.42
N ARG A 657 -13.92 20.55 -1.43
CA ARG A 657 -12.46 20.50 -1.21
C ARG A 657 -12.13 20.37 0.29
N LEU A 658 -11.23 19.46 0.63
CA LEU A 658 -10.78 19.20 2.00
C LEU A 658 -9.25 19.12 2.10
N PRO A 659 -8.64 19.58 3.21
CA PRO A 659 -7.24 19.26 3.53
C PRO A 659 -7.02 17.75 3.69
N ASP A 660 -5.83 17.23 3.37
CA ASP A 660 -5.55 15.77 3.29
C ASP A 660 -5.92 14.97 4.55
N GLY A 661 -5.63 15.50 5.74
CA GLY A 661 -6.00 14.86 7.02
C GLY A 661 -7.51 14.79 7.24
N ILE A 662 -8.23 15.87 6.93
CA ILE A 662 -9.70 15.94 7.02
C ILE A 662 -10.34 15.06 5.94
N TYR A 663 -9.79 15.07 4.72
CA TYR A 663 -10.22 14.21 3.63
C TYR A 663 -10.16 12.74 4.02
N THR A 664 -9.00 12.30 4.54
CA THR A 664 -8.81 10.92 5.00
C THR A 664 -9.77 10.59 6.14
N GLN A 665 -9.93 11.47 7.12
CA GLN A 665 -10.87 11.28 8.22
C GLN A 665 -12.31 11.11 7.72
N ARG A 666 -12.81 12.05 6.90
CA ARG A 666 -14.19 11.98 6.37
C ARG A 666 -14.44 10.76 5.51
N LEU A 667 -13.42 10.34 4.78
CA LEU A 667 -13.48 9.14 3.96
C LEU A 667 -13.64 7.89 4.84
N ILE A 668 -12.80 7.72 5.86
CA ILE A 668 -12.89 6.53 6.73
C ILE A 668 -14.11 6.57 7.66
N THR A 669 -14.65 7.75 7.99
CA THR A 669 -15.89 7.89 8.79
C THR A 669 -17.18 7.91 7.94
N GLY A 670 -17.11 7.70 6.63
CA GLY A 670 -18.29 7.62 5.76
C GLY A 670 -19.03 8.96 5.56
N GLU A 671 -18.35 10.09 5.77
CA GLU A 671 -18.90 11.43 5.57
C GLU A 671 -18.82 11.92 4.12
N PHE A 672 -19.17 11.05 3.16
CA PHE A 672 -19.18 11.34 1.72
C PHE A 672 -20.24 10.51 0.99
N ASP A 673 -20.58 10.91 -0.24
CA ASP A 673 -21.35 10.06 -1.17
C ASP A 673 -20.44 9.51 -2.26
N LEU A 674 -19.61 10.39 -2.84
CA LEU A 674 -18.65 10.07 -3.90
C LEU A 674 -17.24 10.58 -3.54
N ALA A 675 -16.23 9.84 -3.97
CA ALA A 675 -14.84 10.26 -3.95
C ALA A 675 -14.10 9.59 -5.11
N ILE A 676 -13.09 10.25 -5.70
CA ILE A 676 -12.17 9.60 -6.65
C ILE A 676 -10.88 9.23 -5.93
N ARG A 677 -10.42 7.99 -6.14
CA ARG A 677 -9.20 7.46 -5.51
C ARG A 677 -8.47 6.50 -6.43
N ASN A 678 -7.17 6.39 -6.17
CA ASN A 678 -6.32 5.32 -6.66
C ASN A 678 -6.45 4.11 -5.71
N PHE A 679 -6.66 2.93 -6.29
CA PHE A 679 -6.92 1.65 -5.60
C PHE A 679 -5.79 0.63 -5.76
N ASP A 680 -4.60 1.09 -6.13
CA ASP A 680 -3.44 0.24 -6.43
C ASP A 680 -2.97 -0.54 -5.20
N PHE A 681 -3.34 -0.05 -4.01
CA PHE A 681 -3.07 -0.70 -2.74
C PHE A 681 -3.61 -2.14 -2.68
N PHE A 682 -4.63 -2.47 -3.46
CA PHE A 682 -5.15 -3.84 -3.58
C PHE A 682 -4.20 -4.80 -4.30
N ASN A 683 -3.29 -4.32 -5.14
CA ASN A 683 -2.39 -5.14 -5.95
C ASN A 683 -0.93 -4.63 -5.91
N ILE A 684 -0.49 -3.99 -4.82
CA ILE A 684 0.92 -3.54 -4.70
C ILE A 684 1.81 -4.77 -4.80
N GLY A 685 2.49 -4.91 -5.93
CA GLY A 685 3.40 -6.03 -6.12
C GLY A 685 2.75 -7.40 -6.23
N GLY A 686 1.43 -7.44 -6.23
CA GLY A 686 0.66 -8.66 -6.25
C GLY A 686 0.65 -9.31 -7.62
N GLY A 687 0.60 -10.64 -7.60
CA GLY A 687 0.26 -11.48 -8.75
C GLY A 687 -1.00 -12.30 -8.47
N GLU A 688 -1.64 -12.08 -7.33
CA GLU A 688 -2.80 -12.82 -6.86
C GLU A 688 -4.02 -12.44 -7.72
N PRO A 689 -4.71 -13.42 -8.33
CA PRO A 689 -5.77 -13.15 -9.29
C PRO A 689 -6.98 -12.44 -8.70
N HIS A 690 -7.21 -12.57 -7.38
CA HIS A 690 -8.35 -11.98 -6.69
C HIS A 690 -8.06 -10.62 -6.03
N SER A 691 -6.86 -10.06 -6.22
CA SER A 691 -6.37 -8.86 -5.53
C SER A 691 -7.38 -7.70 -5.46
N TYR A 692 -8.12 -7.44 -6.54
CA TYR A 692 -9.15 -6.40 -6.60
C TYR A 692 -10.54 -6.90 -6.21
N ILE A 693 -10.98 -8.05 -6.74
CA ILE A 693 -12.32 -8.60 -6.45
C ILE A 693 -12.50 -8.93 -4.96
N ARG A 694 -11.41 -9.14 -4.21
CA ARG A 694 -11.48 -9.41 -2.78
C ARG A 694 -12.12 -8.29 -1.96
N ALA A 695 -12.12 -7.07 -2.50
CA ALA A 695 -12.72 -5.89 -1.90
C ALA A 695 -14.21 -6.09 -1.54
N PHE A 696 -14.92 -7.00 -2.21
CA PHE A 696 -16.36 -7.21 -2.01
C PHE A 696 -16.74 -8.57 -1.39
N PHE A 697 -15.78 -9.34 -0.86
CA PHE A 697 -16.13 -10.54 -0.06
C PHE A 697 -16.57 -10.17 1.35
N ASN A 698 -15.87 -9.24 2.01
CA ASN A 698 -16.18 -8.79 3.36
C ASN A 698 -16.72 -7.37 3.38
N THR A 699 -17.51 -7.05 4.39
CA THR A 699 -17.85 -5.67 4.69
C THR A 699 -16.63 -4.97 5.29
N ASP A 700 -16.52 -3.68 5.04
CA ASP A 700 -15.67 -2.78 5.81
C ASP A 700 -16.49 -1.57 6.25
N ASP A 701 -17.62 -1.88 6.86
CA ASP A 701 -18.64 -0.94 7.27
C ASP A 701 -18.36 -0.32 8.63
N ILE A 702 -19.03 0.79 8.88
CA ILE A 702 -19.08 1.44 10.18
C ILE A 702 -20.17 0.72 10.96
N SER A 703 -19.87 0.36 12.21
CA SER A 703 -20.84 -0.26 13.13
C SER A 703 -20.69 0.36 14.51
N PRO A 704 -21.49 1.39 14.83
CA PRO A 704 -21.44 2.07 16.12
C PRO A 704 -21.79 1.14 17.27
N LYS A 705 -22.72 0.17 17.07
CA LYS A 705 -23.00 -0.86 18.07
C LYS A 705 -21.81 -1.74 18.38
N ASP A 706 -20.94 -1.90 17.40
CA ASP A 706 -19.70 -2.64 17.54
C ASP A 706 -18.51 -1.71 17.83
N ASN A 707 -18.76 -0.45 18.22
CA ASN A 707 -17.77 0.60 18.43
C ASN A 707 -16.76 0.77 17.27
N LYS A 708 -17.11 0.29 16.07
CA LYS A 708 -16.32 0.46 14.85
C LYS A 708 -16.77 1.75 14.17
N LEU A 709 -16.03 2.84 14.38
CA LEU A 709 -16.37 4.17 13.88
C LEU A 709 -15.69 4.54 12.54
N THR A 710 -14.87 3.64 12.00
CA THR A 710 -14.14 3.84 10.75
C THR A 710 -14.27 2.61 9.84
N GLY A 711 -14.16 2.80 8.52
CA GLY A 711 -14.23 1.76 7.50
C GLY A 711 -13.69 2.24 6.14
N PHE A 712 -14.13 1.63 5.04
CA PHE A 712 -13.80 1.98 3.64
C PHE A 712 -12.33 1.80 3.19
N GLU A 713 -11.53 1.06 3.96
CA GLU A 713 -10.13 0.79 3.65
C GLU A 713 -9.96 -0.52 2.86
N ASN A 714 -10.64 -1.59 3.28
CA ASN A 714 -10.59 -2.92 2.65
C ASN A 714 -11.73 -3.16 1.67
N ASN A 715 -12.88 -2.51 1.89
CA ASN A 715 -14.02 -2.51 0.97
C ASN A 715 -14.37 -1.05 0.63
N PRO A 716 -14.17 -0.59 -0.60
CA PRO A 716 -14.41 0.81 -0.97
C PRO A 716 -15.87 1.24 -0.85
N THR A 717 -16.81 0.33 -0.64
CA THR A 717 -18.23 0.67 -0.49
C THR A 717 -18.74 0.66 0.95
N GLY A 718 -17.92 0.23 1.91
CA GLY A 718 -18.36 -0.02 3.28
C GLY A 718 -19.12 -1.34 3.38
N SER A 719 -20.45 -1.31 3.38
CA SER A 719 -21.28 -2.50 3.66
C SER A 719 -21.64 -3.36 2.44
N MET A 720 -21.34 -2.97 1.20
CA MET A 720 -21.79 -3.75 0.03
C MET A 720 -20.84 -4.90 -0.29
N THR A 721 -21.36 -6.12 -0.33
CA THR A 721 -20.60 -7.34 -0.67
C THR A 721 -21.31 -8.14 -1.74
N TYR A 722 -20.60 -9.09 -2.37
CA TYR A 722 -21.21 -10.05 -3.28
C TYR A 722 -22.34 -10.82 -2.63
N TYR A 723 -22.12 -11.29 -1.39
CA TYR A 723 -23.13 -12.01 -0.62
C TYR A 723 -24.38 -11.17 -0.41
N LYS A 724 -24.23 -9.94 0.09
CA LYS A 724 -25.35 -9.03 0.37
C LYS A 724 -26.15 -8.73 -0.88
N TRP A 725 -25.47 -8.45 -2.00
CA TRP A 725 -26.15 -8.22 -3.27
C TRP A 725 -26.85 -9.50 -3.75
N TRP A 726 -26.14 -10.61 -3.89
CA TRP A 726 -26.69 -11.84 -4.47
C TRP A 726 -27.85 -12.42 -3.66
N SER A 727 -27.73 -12.45 -2.33
CA SER A 727 -28.78 -12.97 -1.43
C SER A 727 -30.03 -12.08 -1.37
N SER A 728 -29.93 -10.80 -1.74
CA SER A 728 -31.09 -9.90 -1.82
C SER A 728 -31.99 -10.16 -3.03
N LEU A 729 -31.48 -10.88 -4.04
CA LEU A 729 -32.18 -11.16 -5.28
C LEU A 729 -33.12 -12.35 -5.14
N SER A 730 -34.26 -12.31 -5.85
CA SER A 730 -35.10 -13.51 -6.00
C SER A 730 -34.39 -14.58 -6.83
N LYS A 731 -34.74 -15.85 -6.64
CA LYS A 731 -34.19 -16.96 -7.44
C LYS A 731 -34.37 -16.73 -8.94
N GLN A 732 -35.55 -16.24 -9.35
CA GLN A 732 -35.81 -15.90 -10.76
C GLN A 732 -34.84 -14.84 -11.30
N ARG A 733 -34.52 -13.83 -10.48
CA ARG A 733 -33.57 -12.77 -10.85
C ARG A 733 -32.13 -13.30 -10.91
N GLN A 734 -31.74 -14.19 -9.99
CA GLN A 734 -30.44 -14.87 -10.02
C GLN A 734 -30.27 -15.69 -11.31
N GLU A 735 -31.28 -16.49 -11.68
CA GLU A 735 -31.30 -17.28 -12.91
C GLU A 735 -31.26 -16.39 -14.17
N GLU A 736 -32.02 -15.30 -14.19
CA GLU A 736 -32.01 -14.34 -15.29
C GLU A 736 -30.65 -13.68 -15.46
N ILE A 737 -30.01 -13.25 -14.37
CA ILE A 737 -28.66 -12.67 -14.40
C ILE A 737 -27.65 -13.71 -14.90
N GLN A 738 -27.66 -14.92 -14.36
CA GLN A 738 -26.75 -15.99 -14.79
C GLN A 738 -26.85 -16.21 -16.29
N LYS A 739 -28.07 -16.34 -16.81
CA LYS A 739 -28.33 -16.59 -18.23
C LYS A 739 -27.96 -15.37 -19.09
N ARG A 740 -28.38 -14.16 -18.70
CA ARG A 740 -28.10 -12.93 -19.45
C ARG A 740 -26.62 -12.64 -19.52
N LEU A 741 -25.89 -12.86 -18.42
CA LEU A 741 -24.46 -12.61 -18.36
C LEU A 741 -23.63 -13.75 -18.96
N ASP A 742 -24.24 -14.82 -19.47
CA ASP A 742 -23.54 -15.97 -20.06
C ASP A 742 -22.49 -16.54 -19.09
N ILE A 743 -22.96 -16.92 -17.90
CA ILE A 743 -22.14 -17.55 -16.86
C ILE A 743 -22.54 -19.02 -16.77
N ASN A 744 -21.58 -19.92 -16.99
CA ASN A 744 -21.83 -21.36 -16.93
C ASN A 744 -22.09 -21.83 -15.48
N ASP A 745 -22.75 -22.97 -15.33
CA ASP A 745 -23.14 -23.51 -14.02
C ASP A 745 -21.93 -23.83 -13.13
N PHE A 746 -20.81 -24.28 -13.71
CA PHE A 746 -19.60 -24.64 -12.96
C PHE A 746 -19.00 -23.41 -12.25
N ASP A 747 -18.85 -22.30 -12.96
CA ASP A 747 -18.35 -21.04 -12.42
C ASP A 747 -19.36 -20.39 -11.48
N MET A 748 -20.66 -20.45 -11.80
CA MET A 748 -21.71 -19.88 -10.94
C MET A 748 -21.78 -20.62 -9.59
N GLN A 749 -21.70 -21.95 -9.59
CA GLN A 749 -21.68 -22.74 -8.34
C GLN A 749 -20.51 -22.34 -7.45
N LYS A 750 -19.31 -22.15 -8.03
CA LYS A 750 -18.14 -21.75 -7.25
C LYS A 750 -18.18 -20.29 -6.82
N PHE A 751 -18.73 -19.40 -7.65
CA PHE A 751 -19.02 -18.03 -7.24
C PHE A 751 -19.88 -18.02 -5.98
N VAL A 752 -21.03 -18.73 -5.99
CA VAL A 752 -21.95 -18.83 -4.85
C VAL A 752 -21.26 -19.46 -3.62
N ASP A 753 -20.49 -20.54 -3.78
CA ASP A 753 -19.72 -21.16 -2.70
C ASP A 753 -18.74 -20.18 -2.04
N LEU A 754 -17.99 -19.41 -2.83
CA LEU A 754 -16.99 -18.48 -2.33
C LEU A 754 -17.61 -17.26 -1.67
N ILE A 755 -18.72 -16.72 -2.19
CA ILE A 755 -19.36 -15.55 -1.58
C ILE A 755 -20.20 -15.91 -0.34
N THR A 756 -20.57 -17.17 -0.17
CA THR A 756 -21.40 -17.60 0.96
C THR A 756 -20.53 -17.88 2.18
N ARG A 757 -20.59 -16.98 3.16
CA ARG A 757 -20.05 -17.19 4.50
C ARG A 757 -21.06 -17.97 5.35
N LYS A 758 -20.59 -18.88 6.20
CA LYS A 758 -21.49 -19.69 7.04
C LYS A 758 -22.22 -18.79 8.04
N VAL A 759 -23.54 -18.78 8.00
CA VAL A 759 -24.41 -17.99 8.90
C VAL A 759 -24.80 -18.79 10.14
N LYS A 760 -25.10 -18.10 11.24
CA LYS A 760 -25.73 -18.72 12.42
C LYS A 760 -27.21 -18.96 12.13
N THR A 761 -27.70 -20.08 12.62
CA THR A 761 -29.12 -20.43 12.56
C THR A 761 -29.68 -20.68 13.96
N ASP A 762 -30.97 -20.43 14.14
CA ASP A 762 -31.70 -20.86 15.33
C ASP A 762 -31.93 -22.38 15.36
N GLU A 763 -32.60 -22.86 16.40
CA GLU A 763 -32.92 -24.29 16.59
C GLU A 763 -33.81 -24.87 15.47
N GLN A 764 -34.49 -23.99 14.70
CA GLN A 764 -35.36 -24.34 13.58
C GLN A 764 -34.64 -24.20 12.22
N GLY A 765 -33.35 -23.85 12.21
CA GLY A 765 -32.54 -23.68 11.01
C GLY A 765 -32.75 -22.35 10.28
N GLN A 766 -33.44 -21.37 10.88
CA GLN A 766 -33.61 -20.04 10.30
C GLN A 766 -32.41 -19.14 10.61
N ILE A 767 -32.04 -18.28 9.66
CA ILE A 767 -30.89 -17.38 9.80
C ILE A 767 -31.16 -16.35 10.91
N ILE A 768 -30.19 -16.18 11.80
CA ILE A 768 -30.22 -15.15 12.83
C ILE A 768 -29.76 -13.83 12.20
N TYR A 769 -30.56 -12.78 12.36
CA TYR A 769 -30.26 -11.43 11.87
C TYR A 769 -30.08 -10.45 13.03
N GLN A 770 -29.10 -9.57 12.89
CA GLN A 770 -28.89 -8.41 13.74
C GLN A 770 -29.41 -7.14 13.06
N LYS A 771 -30.02 -6.26 13.86
CA LYS A 771 -30.46 -4.93 13.43
C LYS A 771 -29.27 -3.97 13.42
N VAL A 772 -29.24 -3.03 12.48
CA VAL A 772 -28.20 -1.98 12.38
C VAL A 772 -28.64 -0.71 13.09
N PHE A 773 -27.72 0.00 13.75
CA PHE A 773 -28.03 1.20 14.54
C PHE A 773 -27.03 2.32 14.27
N GLY A 774 -27.49 3.57 14.36
CA GLY A 774 -26.66 4.76 14.12
C GLY A 774 -25.79 5.20 15.31
N SER A 775 -26.05 4.66 16.51
CA SER A 775 -25.25 4.91 17.71
C SER A 775 -25.42 3.76 18.71
N VAL A 776 -24.50 3.65 19.68
CA VAL A 776 -24.56 2.69 20.79
C VAL A 776 -25.85 2.83 21.60
N GLU A 777 -26.28 4.07 21.83
CA GLU A 777 -27.44 4.43 22.65
C GLU A 777 -28.77 4.33 21.91
N SER A 778 -28.76 4.17 20.58
CA SER A 778 -29.99 4.13 19.80
C SER A 778 -30.78 2.85 20.05
N ASN A 779 -32.05 3.00 20.42
CA ASN A 779 -33.01 1.90 20.48
C ASN A 779 -33.79 1.72 19.17
N GLN A 780 -33.61 2.61 18.20
CA GLN A 780 -34.26 2.53 16.89
C GLN A 780 -33.25 2.04 15.85
N ALA A 781 -33.61 0.95 15.17
CA ALA A 781 -32.82 0.43 14.07
C ALA A 781 -32.85 1.41 12.89
N LEU A 782 -31.72 1.52 12.21
CA LEU A 782 -31.64 2.28 10.97
C LEU A 782 -32.54 1.64 9.92
N GLN A 783 -33.16 2.51 9.12
CA GLN A 783 -34.00 2.10 8.02
C GLN A 783 -33.28 2.30 6.71
N GLY A 784 -33.45 1.33 5.81
CA GLY A 784 -33.03 1.44 4.43
C GLY A 784 -33.87 2.46 3.67
N ILE A 785 -33.51 2.68 2.42
CA ILE A 785 -34.27 3.51 1.48
C ILE A 785 -35.74 3.07 1.32
N ASP A 786 -36.04 1.79 1.52
CA ASP A 786 -37.38 1.22 1.45
C ASP A 786 -38.18 1.39 2.76
N LYS A 787 -37.63 2.13 3.74
CA LYS A 787 -38.17 2.35 5.08
C LYS A 787 -38.29 1.09 5.95
N LYS A 788 -37.63 -0.01 5.57
CA LYS A 788 -37.53 -1.21 6.42
C LYS A 788 -36.28 -1.17 7.25
N GLU A 789 -36.31 -1.82 8.41
CA GLU A 789 -35.13 -1.99 9.25
C GLU A 789 -34.02 -2.70 8.46
N ILE A 790 -32.80 -2.20 8.56
CA ILE A 790 -31.64 -2.84 7.96
C ILE A 790 -31.23 -4.02 8.85
N LEU A 791 -31.19 -5.21 8.23
CA LEU A 791 -30.83 -6.48 8.86
C LEU A 791 -29.55 -7.04 8.23
N ILE A 792 -28.64 -7.53 9.06
CA ILE A 792 -27.40 -8.21 8.66
C ILE A 792 -27.38 -9.59 9.30
N PRO A 793 -27.03 -10.68 8.59
CA PRO A 793 -26.96 -11.99 9.21
C PRO A 793 -25.78 -12.09 10.18
N GLU A 794 -25.97 -12.85 11.25
CA GLU A 794 -24.86 -13.27 12.09
C GLU A 794 -24.11 -14.42 11.42
N PHE A 795 -22.77 -14.39 11.49
CA PHE A 795 -21.93 -15.42 10.90
C PHE A 795 -21.39 -16.40 11.94
N ALA A 796 -21.36 -17.68 11.58
CA ALA A 796 -20.77 -18.77 12.34
C ALA A 796 -19.29 -18.97 11.99
N GLU A 797 -18.92 -18.77 10.72
CA GLU A 797 -17.51 -18.74 10.26
C GLU A 797 -16.90 -17.38 10.62
N THR A 798 -15.69 -17.34 11.15
CA THR A 798 -14.96 -16.09 11.46
C THR A 798 -14.47 -15.40 10.18
N ASN A 799 -14.13 -14.11 10.25
CA ASN A 799 -13.54 -13.39 9.10
C ASN A 799 -12.22 -14.04 8.65
N GLU A 800 -11.42 -14.54 9.59
CA GLU A 800 -10.15 -15.20 9.34
C GLU A 800 -10.34 -16.50 8.56
N GLU A 801 -11.22 -17.39 9.03
CA GLU A 801 -11.53 -18.65 8.34
C GLU A 801 -12.04 -18.41 6.92
N TYR A 802 -12.93 -17.43 6.77
CA TYR A 802 -13.50 -17.07 5.48
C TYR A 802 -12.44 -16.56 4.50
N ASN A 803 -11.58 -15.64 4.95
CA ASN A 803 -10.47 -15.11 4.16
C ASN A 803 -9.44 -16.18 3.82
N ALA A 804 -9.12 -17.07 4.76
CA ALA A 804 -8.19 -18.17 4.53
C ALA A 804 -8.69 -19.10 3.40
N ARG A 805 -9.98 -19.45 3.41
CA ARG A 805 -10.60 -20.26 2.34
C ARG A 805 -10.57 -19.56 0.98
N ILE A 806 -10.93 -18.27 0.92
CA ILE A 806 -10.88 -17.47 -0.32
C ILE A 806 -9.45 -17.41 -0.86
N ASN A 807 -8.50 -17.01 -0.02
CA ASN A 807 -7.10 -16.86 -0.41
C ASN A 807 -6.50 -18.19 -0.87
N ALA A 808 -6.76 -19.29 -0.15
CA ALA A 808 -6.28 -20.62 -0.54
C ALA A 808 -6.76 -20.99 -1.96
N PHE A 809 -8.06 -20.83 -2.24
CA PHE A 809 -8.63 -21.15 -3.55
C PHE A 809 -7.98 -20.33 -4.68
N PHE A 810 -7.93 -19.01 -4.55
CA PHE A 810 -7.38 -18.14 -5.60
C PHE A 810 -5.86 -18.26 -5.77
N ASN A 811 -5.14 -18.66 -4.71
CA ASN A 811 -3.72 -18.98 -4.78
C ASN A 811 -3.43 -20.41 -5.26
N SER A 812 -4.45 -21.12 -5.78
CA SER A 812 -4.35 -22.49 -6.28
C SER A 812 -3.92 -23.53 -5.23
N ASN A 813 -4.15 -23.24 -3.95
CA ASN A 813 -4.00 -24.19 -2.84
C ASN A 813 -5.33 -24.94 -2.66
N PHE A 814 -5.64 -25.81 -3.62
CA PHE A 814 -6.93 -26.48 -3.73
C PHE A 814 -7.10 -27.62 -2.72
N THR A 815 -8.35 -27.82 -2.28
CA THR A 815 -8.71 -29.04 -1.55
C THR A 815 -8.73 -30.27 -2.47
N ASN A 816 -8.74 -31.47 -1.89
CA ASN A 816 -8.89 -32.70 -2.65
C ASN A 816 -10.21 -32.75 -3.44
N GLU A 817 -11.28 -32.18 -2.89
CA GLU A 817 -12.57 -32.04 -3.56
C GLU A 817 -12.49 -31.11 -4.76
N GLU A 818 -11.82 -29.96 -4.61
CA GLU A 818 -11.65 -28.99 -5.69
C GLU A 818 -10.80 -29.56 -6.84
N LEU A 819 -9.75 -30.32 -6.51
CA LEU A 819 -8.95 -31.05 -7.52
C LEU A 819 -9.80 -32.10 -8.26
N LYS A 820 -10.67 -32.84 -7.56
CA LYS A 820 -11.59 -33.82 -8.17
C LYS A 820 -12.65 -33.15 -9.06
N GLN A 821 -13.10 -31.95 -8.70
CA GLN A 821 -13.96 -31.10 -9.54
C GLN A 821 -13.22 -30.54 -10.77
N GLY A 822 -11.89 -30.71 -10.81
CA GLY A 822 -11.03 -30.31 -11.91
C GLY A 822 -10.66 -28.83 -11.87
N TRP A 823 -10.66 -28.20 -10.69
CA TRP A 823 -10.13 -26.84 -10.53
C TRP A 823 -8.62 -26.81 -10.82
N ASN A 824 -8.22 -25.74 -11.51
CA ASN A 824 -6.84 -25.43 -11.82
C ASN A 824 -6.72 -23.91 -11.98
N GLN A 825 -5.49 -23.41 -12.14
CA GLN A 825 -5.23 -21.98 -12.22
C GLN A 825 -5.94 -21.29 -13.41
N GLU A 826 -6.04 -21.93 -14.58
CA GLU A 826 -6.72 -21.35 -15.75
C GLU A 826 -8.22 -21.18 -15.49
N LYS A 827 -8.85 -22.14 -14.80
CA LYS A 827 -10.24 -22.03 -14.37
C LYS A 827 -10.44 -20.97 -13.29
N VAL A 828 -9.49 -20.79 -12.38
CA VAL A 828 -9.51 -19.68 -11.42
C VAL A 828 -9.54 -18.33 -12.17
N PHE A 829 -8.75 -18.18 -13.22
CA PHE A 829 -8.72 -16.96 -14.04
C PHE A 829 -10.04 -16.73 -14.79
N ASN A 830 -10.66 -17.79 -15.33
CA ASN A 830 -12.02 -17.71 -15.88
C ASN A 830 -13.06 -17.29 -14.83
N LEU A 831 -12.93 -17.77 -13.60
CA LEU A 831 -13.82 -17.36 -12.51
C LEU A 831 -13.69 -15.84 -12.21
N ILE A 832 -12.50 -15.24 -12.35
CA ILE A 832 -12.34 -13.77 -12.21
C ILE A 832 -13.20 -13.02 -13.23
N VAL A 833 -13.33 -13.53 -14.46
CA VAL A 833 -14.23 -12.96 -15.49
C VAL A 833 -15.68 -12.96 -15.00
N THR A 834 -16.12 -14.03 -14.35
CA THR A 834 -17.44 -14.13 -13.72
C THR A 834 -17.64 -13.07 -12.65
N PHE A 835 -16.65 -12.88 -11.76
CA PHE A 835 -16.68 -11.82 -10.75
C PHE A 835 -16.77 -10.42 -11.39
N GLU A 836 -16.01 -10.14 -12.44
CA GLU A 836 -16.06 -8.83 -13.12
C GLU A 836 -17.40 -8.56 -13.82
N LYS A 837 -18.01 -9.57 -14.44
CA LYS A 837 -19.38 -9.46 -14.99
C LYS A 837 -20.37 -9.08 -13.89
N ILE A 838 -20.24 -9.71 -12.71
CA ILE A 838 -21.09 -9.44 -11.55
C ILE A 838 -20.82 -8.05 -10.97
N ILE A 839 -19.57 -7.63 -10.81
CA ILE A 839 -19.23 -6.26 -10.35
C ILE A 839 -19.89 -5.22 -11.26
N ARG A 840 -19.82 -5.39 -12.59
CA ARG A 840 -20.51 -4.51 -13.52
C ARG A 840 -22.03 -4.55 -13.36
N GLU A 841 -22.59 -5.71 -13.03
CA GLU A 841 -24.02 -5.88 -12.81
C GLU A 841 -24.55 -5.13 -11.59
N PHE A 842 -23.83 -5.03 -10.46
CA PHE A 842 -24.34 -4.29 -9.30
C PHE A 842 -23.70 -2.90 -9.10
N ALA A 843 -22.68 -2.59 -9.92
CA ALA A 843 -22.00 -1.30 -10.00
C ALA A 843 -21.63 -0.69 -8.63
N PRO A 844 -20.82 -1.38 -7.80
CA PRO A 844 -20.39 -0.84 -6.50
C PRO A 844 -19.44 0.36 -6.60
N VAL A 845 -18.69 0.40 -7.69
CA VAL A 845 -17.65 1.40 -7.98
C VAL A 845 -17.68 1.68 -9.48
N ILE A 846 -17.20 2.86 -9.89
CA ILE A 846 -17.04 3.20 -11.31
C ILE A 846 -15.55 3.26 -11.62
N PRO A 847 -14.97 2.21 -12.22
CA PRO A 847 -13.62 2.28 -12.76
C PRO A 847 -13.53 3.38 -13.81
N VAL A 848 -12.46 4.17 -13.75
CA VAL A 848 -12.19 5.26 -14.71
C VAL A 848 -10.94 4.92 -15.52
N MET A 849 -9.91 4.38 -14.88
CA MET A 849 -8.59 4.16 -15.46
C MET A 849 -7.96 2.87 -14.94
N GLU A 850 -7.11 2.22 -15.75
CA GLU A 850 -6.26 1.08 -15.37
C GLU A 850 -4.75 1.39 -15.37
N VAL A 851 -4.33 2.34 -16.20
CA VAL A 851 -2.91 2.65 -16.39
C VAL A 851 -2.78 4.14 -16.55
N ASP A 852 -2.10 4.77 -15.60
CA ASP A 852 -1.67 6.15 -15.66
C ASP A 852 -0.47 6.24 -16.59
N THR A 853 -0.73 6.64 -17.83
CA THR A 853 0.33 7.07 -18.73
C THR A 853 0.38 8.60 -18.76
N PHE A 854 1.60 9.12 -18.61
CA PHE A 854 1.85 10.54 -18.66
C PHE A 854 3.27 10.82 -19.14
N TRP A 855 3.48 12.05 -19.60
CA TRP A 855 4.81 12.51 -19.97
C TRP A 855 5.47 13.19 -18.79
N ILE A 856 6.75 12.91 -18.59
CA ILE A 856 7.64 13.67 -17.72
C ILE A 856 8.76 14.27 -18.55
N ILE A 857 9.37 15.34 -18.04
CA ILE A 857 10.66 15.83 -18.49
C ILE A 857 11.66 15.62 -17.36
N ASN A 858 12.74 14.89 -17.65
CA ASN A 858 13.65 14.40 -16.61
C ASN A 858 15.13 14.47 -17.04
N ARG A 859 15.87 15.39 -16.39
CA ARG A 859 17.34 15.48 -16.49
C ARG A 859 18.07 14.67 -15.42
N ILE A 860 17.36 14.20 -14.39
CA ILE A 860 17.91 13.36 -13.33
C ILE A 860 18.19 11.96 -13.87
N ARG A 861 19.33 11.41 -13.49
CA ARG A 861 19.69 9.99 -13.66
C ARG A 861 19.86 9.34 -12.30
N ALA A 862 19.63 8.03 -12.23
CA ALA A 862 19.77 7.23 -11.01
C ALA A 862 19.04 7.78 -9.74
N GLY A 863 18.00 8.59 -9.92
CA GLY A 863 17.19 9.20 -8.85
C GLY A 863 15.75 8.69 -8.80
N ARG A 864 15.54 7.37 -8.85
CA ARG A 864 14.20 6.77 -8.91
C ARG A 864 13.45 6.90 -7.57
N ASN A 865 12.14 7.10 -7.62
CA ASN A 865 11.25 7.21 -6.45
C ASN A 865 11.77 8.16 -5.37
N ASN A 866 12.36 9.29 -5.79
CA ASN A 866 12.94 10.30 -4.89
C ASN A 866 13.99 9.73 -3.92
N SER A 867 14.69 8.66 -4.31
CA SER A 867 15.94 8.19 -3.69
C SER A 867 17.11 8.89 -4.37
N PHE A 868 17.68 9.89 -3.71
CA PHE A 868 18.65 10.79 -4.35
C PHE A 868 20.12 10.44 -4.13
N GLN A 869 20.44 9.37 -3.40
CA GLN A 869 21.84 9.06 -3.04
C GLN A 869 22.75 9.00 -4.28
N TYR A 870 22.26 8.38 -5.35
CA TYR A 870 23.02 8.16 -6.57
C TYR A 870 22.61 9.13 -7.68
N ALA A 871 21.74 10.09 -7.37
CA ALA A 871 21.12 10.94 -8.37
C ALA A 871 22.05 12.07 -8.80
N PHE A 872 21.92 12.47 -10.07
CA PHE A 872 22.60 13.65 -10.60
C PHE A 872 21.84 14.23 -11.79
N ASP A 873 21.94 15.54 -12.00
CA ASP A 873 21.44 16.23 -13.20
C ASP A 873 22.51 16.17 -14.29
N VAL A 874 22.15 15.62 -15.46
CA VAL A 874 23.07 15.47 -16.59
C VAL A 874 23.60 16.80 -17.15
N GLU A 875 22.94 17.92 -16.86
CA GLU A 875 23.40 19.26 -17.23
C GLU A 875 24.19 19.97 -16.12
N ASN A 876 24.33 19.36 -14.93
CA ASN A 876 25.04 19.94 -13.78
C ASN A 876 25.90 18.90 -13.03
N ILE A 877 26.69 18.11 -13.77
CA ILE A 877 27.55 17.08 -13.18
C ILE A 877 28.75 17.73 -12.49
N LYS A 878 28.82 17.62 -11.16
CA LYS A 878 29.95 18.14 -10.36
C LYS A 878 31.06 17.12 -10.07
N LYS A 879 30.81 15.82 -10.29
CA LYS A 879 31.77 14.74 -10.04
C LYS A 879 32.48 14.35 -11.34
N PRO A 880 33.82 14.46 -11.43
CA PRO A 880 34.56 14.28 -12.69
C PRO A 880 34.56 12.84 -13.24
N ASN A 881 34.24 11.84 -12.42
CA ASN A 881 34.15 10.43 -12.80
C ASN A 881 32.75 10.01 -13.30
N ILE A 882 31.79 10.93 -13.32
CA ILE A 882 30.42 10.71 -13.79
C ILE A 882 30.23 11.44 -15.13
N SER A 883 29.49 10.82 -16.03
CA SER A 883 29.16 11.32 -17.36
C SER A 883 27.65 11.31 -17.60
N PRO A 884 27.13 12.06 -18.59
CA PRO A 884 25.69 12.03 -18.93
C PRO A 884 25.16 10.67 -19.40
N GLU A 885 26.06 9.76 -19.80
CA GLU A 885 25.71 8.39 -20.19
C GLU A 885 25.54 7.45 -19.00
N ASP A 886 26.04 7.84 -17.82
CA ASP A 886 25.88 7.05 -16.61
C ASP A 886 24.43 7.07 -16.11
N GLY A 887 23.92 5.94 -15.62
CA GLY A 887 22.58 5.84 -15.04
C GLY A 887 21.41 6.10 -16.01
N LYS A 888 21.65 6.09 -17.33
CA LYS A 888 20.62 5.85 -18.36
C LYS A 888 20.09 4.43 -18.23
#